data_AF-R6I949-F1
#
_entry.id   AF-R6I949-F1
#
_cell.length_a   1.000
_cell.length_b   1.000
_cell.length_c   1.000
_cell.angle_alpha   90.00
_cell.angle_beta   90.00
_cell.angle_gamma   90.00
#
_symmetry.space_group_name_H-M   'P 1'
#
loop_
_entity.id
_entity.type
_entity.pdbx_description
1 polymer ?
#
loop_
_entity_poly.entity_id
_entity_poly.type
_entity_poly.pdbx_seq_one_letter_code
_entity_poly.pdbx_strand_id
1 'polypeptide(L)'
;MSKSKRYQLEKKIMVFLSSGLFAISGFCAGDVYAAAVFADGTGTNSTVAGVNNNASGENTNAVGYNNHAISDNSNAIGANNQALAEDSNAIGSKNNTYANESNAIGSGNITNGVGSNAIGKDNVANGLDSNAFGTANKANSDNSSAFGTGNLADGIGTSAFGYLNNVSGNESVAFGFTNTISAAEAVAMGRNNQVIATGGSAIGNNNQAMAMYSTAIGNDNYAIGENSSAIGLGNNITANDATALGNKNTASGISAGAVGISNTASGHNAQAFGYLNEATGQDSQAFGAQNKATERYASAFGHENEAKAYAGSALGVKNVATGNFASAVGYDNTASNYLANAIGTSNVASGAYANAYGVHNEANASYASAFGYSNIVSGEHGIASGYNNNISGNFASTFGTDNTVSNIRSAAVGSNNTVSGEVSNAFGYNNTASGNYTNAIGYNNQTQAFASSAIGYQNKATASAVSASAVGRSNEVSNEYANAFGALNKASGSSSSAFGVNNNASGSFASALGYQNTTAGYLGSAVGASNNASANYASAFGYGNAASGYVGNAFGSMNTASGSYASAVGYQNTASGVKSNAIGNENTASEEYTNAVGAGNRVSGYASSAFGNNNEVTAEFASAFGHSNNISGYVSNALGYDNAVSGDYSTAVGLFNNVGGNSSHAFGYGNNIAANSSSAVGNGNTISTGADNSFALGNDTSISLANSVALGSNSAATAINSVTGNSSYTKWAGVSDVVGVVSVGSSGATRQIQNVAAGQVSATSTDAVNGSQLYEVAQKAAQQATVSAGDSNVVVTPTTNSSGGTDYEVKLADELEIGTGVKVDGTGDGKIDVGNGNVVIDGSDGSITAGGVTINKDDEGTINGVTNTTWDPDNYVSGQAATEDQLKAIHDKAAEAAELAAKHTTMEAVDNNILIEKSTNADGGDHHELKLNDVVEIGSGANKVTIDGTNGTVSTGNINMNGTNGMITADKITIDGGSGTIGGLTNTTWDADNYVSGQAASEDQLKTVYDTAVKYDVDSGGNINTGKITLEGSSGTTIGNVAAGEVSATSMDAVNGSQLYQVKQDINNINQDITKLGDEIDTVGALSAAMAGLHPRFQDGNKGELAMAYGGYGGKSALAVGGFYAPNEKVMFSLGLGISEGGSKMGNFGVNFALDRSRDRKAEPRDIIYTRKEVDNSLAAQDEKIQLLLAKVEEQSREMEKQSREIEYLRAQVEK
;
A
#
# COMPACT_ATOMS: atom_id res chain seq x y z
N MET A 1 10.88 98.43 111.75
CA MET A 1 11.32 99.79 111.33
C MET A 1 11.09 100.77 112.48
N SER A 2 11.88 101.85 112.58
CA SER A 2 11.62 102.93 113.56
C SER A 2 10.39 103.76 113.18
N LYS A 3 9.73 104.40 114.16
CA LYS A 3 8.47 105.16 113.93
C LYS A 3 8.58 106.20 112.80
N SER A 4 9.72 106.88 112.69
CA SER A 4 10.01 107.84 111.60
C SER A 4 9.94 107.21 110.19
N LYS A 5 10.46 105.98 110.02
CA LYS A 5 10.37 105.26 108.73
C LYS A 5 8.98 104.68 108.45
N ARG A 6 8.18 104.38 109.48
CA ARG A 6 6.77 103.93 109.29
C ARG A 6 5.92 105.08 108.75
N TYR A 7 5.97 106.25 109.39
CA TYR A 7 5.22 107.44 108.97
C TYR A 7 5.52 107.88 107.52
N GLN A 8 6.78 107.79 107.08
CA GLN A 8 7.18 108.09 105.70
C GLN A 8 6.76 107.02 104.67
N LEU A 9 6.49 105.78 105.09
CA LEU A 9 5.96 104.73 104.23
C LEU A 9 4.42 104.80 104.15
N GLU A 10 3.75 104.97 105.30
CA GLU A 10 2.31 105.23 105.42
C GLU A 10 1.90 106.44 104.57
N LYS A 11 2.68 107.53 104.60
CA LYS A 11 2.43 108.72 103.77
C LYS A 11 2.66 108.49 102.27
N LYS A 12 3.55 107.57 101.88
CA LYS A 12 3.71 107.17 100.46
C LYS A 12 2.58 106.27 99.97
N ILE A 13 2.08 105.37 100.83
CA ILE A 13 0.95 104.50 100.51
C ILE A 13 -0.36 105.31 100.39
N MET A 14 -0.64 106.22 101.33
CA MET A 14 -1.82 107.09 101.23
C MET A 14 -1.78 108.06 100.03
N VAL A 15 -0.59 108.54 99.62
CA VAL A 15 -0.47 109.36 98.40
C VAL A 15 -0.68 108.53 97.13
N PHE A 16 -0.35 107.24 97.13
CA PHE A 16 -0.63 106.35 95.99
C PHE A 16 -2.13 105.97 95.89
N LEU A 17 -2.83 105.90 97.04
CA LEU A 17 -4.27 105.58 97.12
C LEU A 17 -5.20 106.77 96.81
N SER A 18 -4.67 107.99 96.65
CA SER A 18 -5.50 109.22 96.54
C SER A 18 -5.52 109.89 95.16
N SER A 19 -4.92 109.28 94.13
CA SER A 19 -4.89 109.82 92.76
C SER A 19 -5.45 108.87 91.66
N GLY A 20 -6.12 107.78 92.04
CA GLY A 20 -6.62 106.74 91.14
C GLY A 20 -8.14 106.58 91.18
N LEU A 21 -8.91 107.62 90.83
CA LEU A 21 -10.38 107.57 90.89
C LEU A 21 -11.00 106.87 89.67
N PHE A 22 -11.40 105.62 89.89
CA PHE A 22 -12.60 104.94 89.33
C PHE A 22 -12.81 104.87 87.80
N ALA A 23 -12.76 103.65 87.25
CA ALA A 23 -13.45 103.29 86.00
C ALA A 23 -13.68 101.77 85.82
N ILE A 24 -14.31 101.08 86.78
CA ILE A 24 -14.93 99.75 86.51
C ILE A 24 -16.37 99.99 86.03
N SER A 25 -16.51 100.67 84.90
CA SER A 25 -17.79 100.92 84.20
C SER A 25 -17.98 99.90 83.07
N GLY A 26 -17.76 98.61 83.37
CA GLY A 26 -17.56 97.55 82.39
C GLY A 26 -18.41 96.28 82.57
N PHE A 27 -19.25 96.20 83.61
CA PHE A 27 -20.25 95.14 83.77
C PHE A 27 -21.54 95.74 84.35
N CYS A 28 -22.69 95.23 83.89
CA CYS A 28 -23.95 95.98 83.97
C CYS A 28 -24.66 95.94 85.33
N ALA A 29 -24.83 97.12 85.93
CA ALA A 29 -25.96 97.47 86.79
C ALA A 29 -26.35 98.93 86.48
N GLY A 30 -27.65 99.20 86.28
CA GLY A 30 -28.10 100.50 85.74
C GLY A 30 -28.10 101.66 86.75
N ASP A 31 -28.19 101.36 88.05
CA ASP A 31 -28.61 102.32 89.06
C ASP A 31 -27.71 102.26 90.33
N VAL A 32 -26.63 103.06 90.36
CA VAL A 32 -25.92 103.39 91.62
C VAL A 32 -25.47 104.85 91.60
N TYR A 33 -26.13 105.69 92.40
CA TYR A 33 -25.70 107.08 92.70
C TYR A 33 -25.30 107.18 94.18
N ALA A 34 -24.02 106.94 94.49
CA ALA A 34 -23.47 107.15 95.83
C ALA A 34 -21.94 107.31 95.80
N ALA A 35 -21.40 108.03 96.80
CA ALA A 35 -19.95 108.10 97.03
C ALA A 35 -19.47 106.90 97.84
N ALA A 36 -18.28 106.38 97.54
CA ALA A 36 -17.69 105.27 98.27
C ALA A 36 -17.16 105.71 99.64
N VAL A 37 -17.82 105.27 100.71
CA VAL A 37 -17.32 105.34 102.10
C VAL A 37 -16.60 104.05 102.41
N PHE A 38 -15.40 104.11 102.99
CA PHE A 38 -14.69 102.97 103.58
C PHE A 38 -14.93 102.93 105.09
N ALA A 39 -15.17 101.74 105.63
CA ALA A 39 -15.38 101.47 107.05
C ALA A 39 -14.86 100.07 107.42
N ASP A 40 -14.57 99.86 108.69
CA ASP A 40 -14.34 98.52 109.23
C ASP A 40 -15.68 97.75 109.22
N GLY A 41 -15.64 96.45 108.93
CA GLY A 41 -16.81 95.58 109.02
C GLY A 41 -17.10 95.09 110.45
N THR A 42 -18.01 94.13 110.58
CA THR A 42 -18.39 93.56 111.89
C THR A 42 -17.57 92.35 112.30
N GLY A 43 -16.84 91.73 111.36
CA GLY A 43 -15.84 90.69 111.64
C GLY A 43 -14.44 91.25 111.87
N THR A 44 -13.57 90.52 112.58
CA THR A 44 -12.18 90.94 112.85
C THR A 44 -11.43 91.25 111.54
N ASN A 45 -10.66 92.33 111.46
CA ASN A 45 -9.91 92.74 110.24
C ASN A 45 -10.75 92.89 108.94
N SER A 46 -12.08 92.97 109.00
CA SER A 46 -12.91 93.01 107.79
C SER A 46 -13.05 94.43 107.20
N THR A 47 -13.10 94.52 105.86
CA THR A 47 -13.25 95.79 105.12
C THR A 47 -14.65 95.91 104.51
N VAL A 48 -15.35 97.02 104.79
CA VAL A 48 -16.58 97.41 104.11
C VAL A 48 -16.33 98.68 103.30
N ALA A 49 -16.71 98.70 102.02
CA ALA A 49 -16.58 99.92 101.21
C ALA A 49 -17.75 100.12 100.23
N GLY A 50 -18.40 101.28 100.24
CA GLY A 50 -19.55 101.60 99.38
C GLY A 50 -20.89 101.57 100.13
N VAL A 51 -21.94 101.02 99.53
CA VAL A 51 -23.34 101.15 100.01
C VAL A 51 -23.98 99.79 100.31
N ASN A 52 -24.61 99.67 101.48
CA ASN A 52 -25.38 98.49 101.93
C ASN A 52 -24.60 97.16 101.91
N ASN A 53 -23.27 97.20 101.99
CA ASN A 53 -22.46 95.98 102.08
C ASN A 53 -22.30 95.54 103.54
N ASN A 54 -22.13 94.24 103.77
CA ASN A 54 -21.88 93.62 105.08
C ASN A 54 -20.67 92.68 104.98
N ALA A 55 -19.58 93.00 105.68
CA ALA A 55 -18.46 92.09 105.91
C ALA A 55 -18.50 91.67 107.39
N SER A 56 -18.76 90.40 107.69
CA SER A 56 -19.01 89.92 109.06
C SER A 56 -18.18 88.72 109.52
N GLY A 57 -17.44 88.07 108.61
CA GLY A 57 -16.42 87.08 108.97
C GLY A 57 -15.05 87.73 109.21
N GLU A 58 -14.14 87.02 109.87
CA GLU A 58 -12.75 87.43 110.05
C GLU A 58 -12.03 87.62 108.70
N ASN A 59 -11.22 88.67 108.55
CA ASN A 59 -10.51 89.09 107.33
C ASN A 59 -11.37 89.32 106.05
N THR A 60 -12.71 89.37 106.17
CA THR A 60 -13.62 89.49 105.01
C THR A 60 -13.60 90.85 104.31
N ASN A 61 -13.93 90.92 103.01
CA ASN A 61 -14.00 92.19 102.27
C ASN A 61 -15.29 92.32 101.45
N ALA A 62 -16.16 93.29 101.80
CA ALA A 62 -17.43 93.55 101.11
C ALA A 62 -17.45 94.95 100.47
N VAL A 63 -17.28 95.03 99.15
CA VAL A 63 -16.91 96.28 98.43
C VAL A 63 -17.82 96.53 97.24
N GLY A 64 -18.52 97.67 97.21
CA GLY A 64 -19.39 98.12 96.11
C GLY A 64 -20.82 98.44 96.57
N TYR A 65 -21.83 97.74 96.06
CA TYR A 65 -23.24 97.92 96.38
C TYR A 65 -23.91 96.60 96.83
N ASN A 66 -24.55 96.58 98.00
CA ASN A 66 -25.41 95.47 98.48
C ASN A 66 -24.74 94.09 98.56
N ASN A 67 -23.43 94.02 98.83
CA ASN A 67 -22.67 92.76 98.89
C ASN A 67 -22.54 92.22 100.32
N HIS A 68 -22.63 90.91 100.51
CA HIS A 68 -22.52 90.25 101.81
C HIS A 68 -21.36 89.25 101.84
N ALA A 69 -20.28 89.53 102.58
CA ALA A 69 -19.19 88.59 102.88
C ALA A 69 -19.35 88.13 104.34
N ILE A 70 -19.88 86.92 104.57
CA ILE A 70 -20.44 86.53 105.87
C ILE A 70 -19.54 85.61 106.69
N SER A 71 -18.80 84.70 106.03
CA SER A 71 -17.91 83.72 106.66
C SER A 71 -16.43 84.08 106.41
N ASP A 72 -15.51 83.52 107.18
CA ASP A 72 -14.14 84.03 107.34
C ASP A 72 -13.34 83.97 106.02
N ASN A 73 -12.39 84.90 105.87
CA ASN A 73 -11.57 85.19 104.68
C ASN A 73 -12.32 85.52 103.36
N SER A 74 -13.65 85.47 103.35
CA SER A 74 -14.47 85.65 102.13
C SER A 74 -14.53 87.08 101.57
N ASN A 75 -14.69 87.21 100.25
CA ASN A 75 -14.63 88.49 99.52
C ASN A 75 -15.83 88.68 98.60
N ALA A 76 -16.70 89.66 98.88
CA ALA A 76 -17.91 89.97 98.10
C ALA A 76 -17.79 91.36 97.45
N ILE A 77 -17.33 91.42 96.19
CA ILE A 77 -16.86 92.67 95.56
C ILE A 77 -17.65 92.97 94.28
N GLY A 78 -18.53 93.97 94.31
CA GLY A 78 -19.24 94.53 93.16
C GLY A 78 -20.68 94.95 93.46
N ALA A 79 -21.71 94.26 92.96
CA ALA A 79 -23.11 94.61 93.16
C ALA A 79 -24.03 93.40 93.49
N ASN A 80 -24.62 93.34 94.69
CA ASN A 80 -25.56 92.29 95.13
C ASN A 80 -24.96 90.88 95.26
N ASN A 81 -23.65 90.74 95.46
CA ASN A 81 -23.00 89.42 95.64
C ASN A 81 -23.16 88.90 97.08
N GLN A 82 -23.15 87.58 97.27
CA GLN A 82 -23.20 86.92 98.57
C GLN A 82 -22.05 85.91 98.70
N ALA A 83 -20.97 86.26 99.39
CA ALA A 83 -19.94 85.31 99.79
C ALA A 83 -20.27 84.74 101.18
N LEU A 84 -20.85 83.54 101.24
CA LEU A 84 -21.47 83.02 102.48
C LEU A 84 -20.66 81.94 103.19
N ALA A 85 -19.56 81.49 102.59
CA ALA A 85 -18.72 80.40 103.08
C ALA A 85 -17.23 80.80 103.17
N GLU A 86 -16.44 80.00 103.88
CA GLU A 86 -15.06 80.32 104.25
C GLU A 86 -14.14 80.41 103.01
N ASP A 87 -13.17 81.33 103.01
CA ASP A 87 -12.20 81.55 101.92
C ASP A 87 -12.81 81.84 100.52
N SER A 88 -14.12 82.08 100.43
CA SER A 88 -14.86 82.14 99.15
C SER A 88 -14.97 83.55 98.54
N ASN A 89 -15.00 83.64 97.21
CA ASN A 89 -14.86 84.91 96.47
C ASN A 89 -16.04 85.15 95.50
N ALA A 90 -16.95 86.07 95.86
CA ALA A 90 -18.12 86.46 95.08
C ALA A 90 -17.93 87.85 94.43
N ILE A 91 -17.32 87.91 93.24
CA ILE A 91 -16.79 89.16 92.66
C ILE A 91 -17.51 89.52 91.35
N GLY A 92 -18.35 90.56 91.35
CA GLY A 92 -19.01 91.09 90.16
C GLY A 92 -20.44 91.55 90.43
N SER A 93 -21.47 90.92 89.89
CA SER A 93 -22.88 91.26 90.13
C SER A 93 -23.71 90.00 90.45
N LYS A 94 -24.51 90.00 91.51
CA LYS A 94 -25.44 88.90 91.88
C LYS A 94 -24.80 87.49 91.98
N ASN A 95 -23.50 87.38 92.24
CA ASN A 95 -22.84 86.09 92.41
C ASN A 95 -22.99 85.59 93.84
N ASN A 96 -23.27 84.30 94.05
CA ASN A 96 -23.42 83.70 95.37
C ASN A 96 -22.45 82.51 95.56
N THR A 97 -21.67 82.50 96.64
CA THR A 97 -20.87 81.35 97.07
C THR A 97 -21.45 80.76 98.36
N TYR A 98 -21.70 79.46 98.38
CA TYR A 98 -22.33 78.74 99.49
C TYR A 98 -21.44 77.66 100.13
N ALA A 99 -20.25 77.42 99.58
CA ALA A 99 -19.29 76.43 100.08
C ALA A 99 -17.85 76.95 100.09
N ASN A 100 -17.02 76.37 100.96
CA ASN A 100 -15.67 76.88 101.27
C ASN A 100 -14.75 76.89 100.05
N GLU A 101 -13.76 77.79 100.04
CA GLU A 101 -12.70 77.94 99.01
C GLU A 101 -13.22 78.27 97.59
N SER A 102 -14.53 78.51 97.41
CA SER A 102 -15.18 78.61 96.10
C SER A 102 -15.23 80.02 95.50
N ASN A 103 -15.20 80.15 94.17
CA ASN A 103 -14.98 81.41 93.45
C ASN A 103 -16.07 81.71 92.40
N ALA A 104 -17.04 82.57 92.73
CA ALA A 104 -18.11 82.99 91.82
C ALA A 104 -17.85 84.42 91.28
N ILE A 105 -17.35 84.56 90.05
CA ILE A 105 -16.87 85.85 89.51
C ILE A 105 -17.60 86.23 88.21
N GLY A 106 -18.10 87.46 88.10
CA GLY A 106 -18.80 87.96 86.92
C GLY A 106 -20.26 88.36 87.20
N SER A 107 -21.28 87.76 86.59
CA SER A 107 -22.69 88.18 86.76
C SER A 107 -23.65 87.01 87.00
N GLY A 108 -24.19 86.82 88.20
CA GLY A 108 -25.26 85.85 88.48
C GLY A 108 -24.81 84.42 88.72
N ASN A 109 -23.50 84.20 88.93
CA ASN A 109 -22.94 82.86 89.10
C ASN A 109 -23.18 82.30 90.51
N ILE A 110 -23.24 80.98 90.64
CA ILE A 110 -23.47 80.28 91.91
C ILE A 110 -22.41 79.19 92.13
N THR A 111 -21.78 79.14 93.30
CA THR A 111 -20.98 77.98 93.75
C THR A 111 -21.61 77.34 94.97
N ASN A 112 -21.83 76.01 94.94
CA ASN A 112 -22.33 75.21 96.07
C ASN A 112 -21.39 74.08 96.48
N GLY A 113 -20.33 73.79 95.69
CA GLY A 113 -19.32 72.80 96.04
C GLY A 113 -18.06 73.44 96.65
N VAL A 114 -17.40 72.74 97.56
CA VAL A 114 -16.10 73.18 98.11
C VAL A 114 -15.07 73.24 96.99
N GLY A 115 -14.18 74.26 96.98
CA GLY A 115 -13.16 74.47 95.95
C GLY A 115 -13.69 74.86 94.55
N SER A 116 -15.02 74.93 94.37
CA SER A 116 -15.63 75.09 93.05
C SER A 116 -15.54 76.52 92.49
N ASN A 117 -15.51 76.67 91.16
CA ASN A 117 -15.27 77.93 90.48
C ASN A 117 -16.35 78.21 89.44
N ALA A 118 -17.08 79.33 89.55
CA ALA A 118 -18.13 79.72 88.62
C ALA A 118 -17.86 81.13 88.05
N ILE A 119 -17.12 81.23 86.94
CA ILE A 119 -16.66 82.53 86.39
C ILE A 119 -17.27 82.85 85.02
N GLY A 120 -18.01 83.95 84.94
CA GLY A 120 -18.66 84.45 83.73
C GLY A 120 -20.05 85.03 84.02
N LYS A 121 -21.11 84.52 83.39
CA LYS A 121 -22.50 84.93 83.64
C LYS A 121 -23.42 83.74 83.91
N ASP A 122 -24.29 83.81 84.92
CA ASP A 122 -25.35 82.84 85.24
C ASP A 122 -24.89 81.36 85.36
N ASN A 123 -23.58 81.10 85.58
CA ASN A 123 -23.05 79.74 85.70
C ASN A 123 -23.30 79.14 87.09
N VAL A 124 -23.36 77.82 87.20
CA VAL A 124 -23.55 77.11 88.47
C VAL A 124 -22.51 75.99 88.62
N ALA A 125 -21.77 75.96 89.72
CA ALA A 125 -20.83 74.89 90.06
C ALA A 125 -21.24 74.26 91.42
N ASN A 126 -21.76 73.04 91.41
CA ASN A 126 -22.36 72.40 92.60
C ASN A 126 -21.50 71.31 93.24
N GLY A 127 -20.65 70.63 92.47
CA GLY A 127 -19.80 69.56 92.98
C GLY A 127 -18.50 70.06 93.60
N LEU A 128 -17.88 69.22 94.44
CA LEU A 128 -16.51 69.40 94.92
C LEU A 128 -15.56 69.68 93.75
N ASP A 129 -14.69 70.68 93.88
CA ASP A 129 -13.70 71.10 92.87
C ASP A 129 -14.27 71.35 91.46
N SER A 130 -15.58 71.58 91.32
CA SER A 130 -16.26 71.72 90.02
C SER A 130 -16.06 73.12 89.40
N ASN A 131 -16.11 73.21 88.07
CA ASN A 131 -15.66 74.38 87.31
C ASN A 131 -16.66 74.78 86.22
N ALA A 132 -17.39 75.89 86.40
CA ALA A 132 -18.43 76.37 85.47
C ALA A 132 -18.09 77.76 84.89
N PHE A 133 -17.59 77.80 83.65
CA PHE A 133 -16.97 78.99 83.08
C PHE A 133 -17.66 79.47 81.78
N GLY A 134 -18.01 80.75 81.68
CA GLY A 134 -18.60 81.35 80.47
C GLY A 134 -20.02 81.87 80.68
N THR A 135 -21.06 81.36 80.02
CA THR A 135 -22.47 81.78 80.24
C THR A 135 -23.42 80.62 80.48
N ALA A 136 -24.18 80.63 81.58
CA ALA A 136 -25.26 79.69 81.91
C ALA A 136 -24.84 78.19 81.97
N ASN A 137 -23.56 77.89 82.16
CA ASN A 137 -23.07 76.52 82.29
C ASN A 137 -23.39 75.94 83.68
N LYS A 138 -23.47 74.61 83.78
CA LYS A 138 -23.73 73.87 85.01
C LYS A 138 -22.71 72.74 85.16
N ALA A 139 -21.86 72.83 86.17
CA ALA A 139 -20.94 71.78 86.60
C ALA A 139 -21.52 71.19 87.90
N ASN A 140 -22.37 70.17 87.80
CA ASN A 140 -23.25 69.74 88.89
C ASN A 140 -22.60 68.73 89.85
N SER A 141 -21.65 67.94 89.37
CA SER A 141 -21.05 66.82 90.12
C SER A 141 -19.57 67.03 90.42
N ASP A 142 -19.03 66.23 91.34
CA ASP A 142 -17.64 66.37 91.81
C ASP A 142 -16.64 66.28 90.65
N ASN A 143 -15.62 67.14 90.68
CA ASN A 143 -14.59 67.35 89.66
C ASN A 143 -15.13 67.69 88.25
N SER A 144 -16.43 67.96 88.09
CA SER A 144 -17.02 68.28 86.77
C SER A 144 -16.62 69.66 86.26
N SER A 145 -16.52 69.80 84.94
CA SER A 145 -16.02 70.99 84.26
C SER A 145 -16.95 71.36 83.09
N ALA A 146 -17.53 72.56 83.09
CA ALA A 146 -18.48 73.05 82.10
C ALA A 146 -18.05 74.44 81.58
N PHE A 147 -17.46 74.51 80.40
CA PHE A 147 -16.84 75.72 79.82
C PHE A 147 -17.56 76.16 78.53
N GLY A 148 -17.92 77.44 78.39
CA GLY A 148 -18.51 78.01 77.16
C GLY A 148 -19.90 78.59 77.41
N THR A 149 -20.95 78.09 76.75
CA THR A 149 -22.33 78.59 76.90
C THR A 149 -23.34 77.46 77.08
N GLY A 150 -24.03 77.42 78.23
CA GLY A 150 -25.19 76.57 78.48
C GLY A 150 -24.89 75.06 78.58
N ASN A 151 -23.63 74.67 78.78
CA ASN A 151 -23.25 73.27 78.92
C ASN A 151 -23.69 72.71 80.27
N LEU A 152 -24.04 71.43 80.31
CA LEU A 152 -24.39 70.67 81.51
C LEU A 152 -23.41 69.50 81.66
N ALA A 153 -22.59 69.56 82.71
CA ALA A 153 -21.67 68.53 83.15
C ALA A 153 -22.21 67.95 84.47
N ASP A 154 -22.93 66.83 84.37
CA ASP A 154 -23.77 66.24 85.42
C ASP A 154 -23.19 64.92 85.97
N GLY A 155 -22.30 64.26 85.22
CA GLY A 155 -21.51 63.14 85.73
C GLY A 155 -20.28 63.58 86.54
N ILE A 156 -19.79 62.72 87.43
CA ILE A 156 -18.56 62.95 88.21
C ILE A 156 -17.35 62.96 87.27
N GLY A 157 -16.39 63.87 87.46
CA GLY A 157 -15.15 63.96 86.67
C GLY A 157 -15.35 64.36 85.20
N THR A 158 -16.51 64.93 84.84
CA THR A 158 -16.87 65.22 83.45
C THR A 158 -16.29 66.53 82.91
N SER A 159 -16.26 66.68 81.59
CA SER A 159 -15.71 67.84 80.89
C SER A 159 -16.56 68.23 79.67
N ALA A 160 -17.39 69.26 79.79
CA ALA A 160 -18.30 69.75 78.75
C ALA A 160 -17.89 71.15 78.26
N PHE A 161 -17.22 71.21 77.10
CA PHE A 161 -16.69 72.43 76.50
C PHE A 161 -17.49 72.85 75.25
N GLY A 162 -17.90 74.11 75.14
CA GLY A 162 -18.52 74.68 73.94
C GLY A 162 -19.93 75.24 74.15
N TYR A 163 -20.95 74.73 73.46
CA TYR A 163 -22.32 75.25 73.47
C TYR A 163 -23.37 74.13 73.66
N LEU A 164 -24.22 74.24 74.70
CA LEU A 164 -25.33 73.32 74.99
C LEU A 164 -24.98 71.81 74.99
N ASN A 165 -23.75 71.43 75.32
CA ASN A 165 -23.41 70.01 75.49
C ASN A 165 -24.03 69.49 76.80
N ASN A 166 -24.45 68.22 76.81
CA ASN A 166 -25.09 67.56 77.95
C ASN A 166 -24.33 66.27 78.28
N VAL A 167 -23.73 66.16 79.47
CA VAL A 167 -22.82 65.07 79.85
C VAL A 167 -23.20 64.54 81.24
N SER A 168 -24.05 63.51 81.29
CA SER A 168 -24.47 62.85 82.54
C SER A 168 -23.74 61.55 82.85
N GLY A 169 -22.92 61.04 81.92
CA GLY A 169 -22.04 59.90 82.17
C GLY A 169 -20.73 60.33 82.84
N ASN A 170 -20.25 59.59 83.83
CA ASN A 170 -19.02 59.92 84.57
C ASN A 170 -17.76 59.89 83.69
N GLU A 171 -16.71 60.62 84.10
CA GLU A 171 -15.36 60.63 83.49
C GLU A 171 -15.36 60.91 81.97
N SER A 172 -16.40 61.60 81.48
CA SER A 172 -16.70 61.76 80.07
C SER A 172 -16.44 63.18 79.55
N VAL A 173 -16.05 63.29 78.28
CA VAL A 173 -15.60 64.54 77.64
C VAL A 173 -16.47 64.89 76.43
N ALA A 174 -17.22 65.99 76.50
CA ALA A 174 -17.86 66.60 75.35
C ALA A 174 -17.16 67.91 74.93
N PHE A 175 -16.94 68.10 73.63
CA PHE A 175 -16.34 69.32 73.09
C PHE A 175 -17.05 69.76 71.80
N GLY A 176 -17.75 70.90 71.81
CA GLY A 176 -18.37 71.49 70.62
C GLY A 176 -19.80 71.96 70.85
N PHE A 177 -20.76 71.53 70.04
CA PHE A 177 -22.14 72.08 70.01
C PHE A 177 -23.19 70.97 70.11
N THR A 178 -24.07 71.04 71.11
CA THR A 178 -25.20 70.12 71.35
C THR A 178 -24.86 68.63 71.33
N ASN A 179 -23.65 68.24 71.76
CA ASN A 179 -23.33 66.82 71.95
C ASN A 179 -24.00 66.28 73.22
N THR A 180 -24.43 65.03 73.21
CA THR A 180 -25.10 64.36 74.35
C THR A 180 -24.35 63.09 74.74
N ILE A 181 -23.94 62.99 76.00
CA ILE A 181 -23.30 61.83 76.60
C ILE A 181 -24.12 61.38 77.82
N SER A 182 -24.56 60.12 77.84
CA SER A 182 -25.38 59.56 78.93
C SER A 182 -24.74 58.37 79.65
N ALA A 183 -23.57 57.90 79.22
CA ALA A 183 -22.84 56.78 79.82
C ALA A 183 -21.37 57.14 80.06
N ALA A 184 -20.70 56.40 80.94
CA ALA A 184 -19.38 56.76 81.47
C ALA A 184 -18.22 56.52 80.48
N GLU A 185 -17.06 57.10 80.77
CA GLU A 185 -15.80 56.95 80.01
C GLU A 185 -15.92 57.36 78.51
N ALA A 186 -16.91 58.20 78.18
CA ALA A 186 -17.32 58.48 76.82
C ALA A 186 -16.79 59.82 76.29
N VAL A 187 -16.63 59.91 74.95
CA VAL A 187 -16.11 61.10 74.27
C VAL A 187 -17.07 61.54 73.16
N ALA A 188 -17.46 62.82 73.14
CA ALA A 188 -18.32 63.37 72.08
C ALA A 188 -17.82 64.73 71.58
N MET A 189 -17.19 64.78 70.40
CA MET A 189 -16.52 65.98 69.90
C MET A 189 -17.09 66.46 68.56
N GLY A 190 -17.43 67.73 68.44
CA GLY A 190 -18.01 68.34 67.22
C GLY A 190 -19.46 68.80 67.43
N ARG A 191 -20.38 68.44 66.54
CA ARG A 191 -21.78 68.90 66.58
C ARG A 191 -22.80 67.76 66.62
N ASN A 192 -23.76 67.82 67.56
CA ASN A 192 -24.91 66.91 67.63
C ASN A 192 -24.55 65.42 67.72
N ASN A 193 -23.37 65.06 68.23
CA ASN A 193 -22.99 63.66 68.42
C ASN A 193 -23.65 63.10 69.69
N GLN A 194 -23.98 61.81 69.68
CA GLN A 194 -24.67 61.13 70.77
C GLN A 194 -23.89 59.88 71.21
N VAL A 195 -23.62 59.76 72.52
CA VAL A 195 -23.06 58.56 73.15
C VAL A 195 -23.95 58.12 74.31
N ILE A 196 -24.43 56.88 74.28
CA ILE A 196 -25.36 56.35 75.31
C ILE A 196 -24.88 55.06 76.00
N ALA A 197 -23.66 54.59 75.71
CA ALA A 197 -23.08 53.39 76.29
C ALA A 197 -21.59 53.60 76.63
N THR A 198 -21.09 52.85 77.61
CA THR A 198 -19.78 53.07 78.26
C THR A 198 -18.62 52.95 77.29
N GLY A 199 -17.63 53.84 77.41
CA GLY A 199 -16.43 53.85 76.58
C GLY A 199 -16.67 54.23 75.10
N GLY A 200 -17.87 54.70 74.75
CA GLY A 200 -18.22 55.07 73.38
C GLY A 200 -17.60 56.41 72.95
N SER A 201 -17.27 56.54 71.66
CA SER A 201 -16.60 57.73 71.11
C SER A 201 -17.28 58.22 69.83
N ALA A 202 -17.86 59.42 69.84
CA ALA A 202 -18.59 59.99 68.71
C ALA A 202 -18.02 61.35 68.28
N ILE A 203 -17.28 61.40 67.17
CA ILE A 203 -16.44 62.55 66.78
C ILE A 203 -16.80 63.06 65.38
N GLY A 204 -17.37 64.26 65.28
CA GLY A 204 -17.65 64.97 64.03
C GLY A 204 -19.03 65.62 64.04
N ASN A 205 -19.90 65.27 63.11
CA ASN A 205 -21.27 65.79 63.01
C ASN A 205 -22.31 64.66 63.04
N ASN A 206 -23.28 64.74 63.96
CA ASN A 206 -24.46 63.87 63.99
C ASN A 206 -24.16 62.35 64.07
N ASN A 207 -23.03 61.96 64.66
CA ASN A 207 -22.66 60.55 64.83
C ASN A 207 -23.30 59.97 66.10
N GLN A 208 -23.65 58.69 66.08
CA GLN A 208 -24.28 57.98 67.19
C GLN A 208 -23.48 56.72 67.58
N ALA A 209 -22.84 56.77 68.75
CA ALA A 209 -22.16 55.63 69.38
C ALA A 209 -23.09 55.05 70.47
N MET A 210 -23.81 53.98 70.12
CA MET A 210 -24.98 53.52 70.88
C MET A 210 -24.75 52.26 71.72
N ALA A 211 -23.58 51.62 71.59
CA ALA A 211 -23.19 50.42 72.35
C ALA A 211 -21.79 50.55 72.97
N MET A 212 -21.44 49.63 73.88
CA MET A 212 -20.19 49.72 74.65
C MET A 212 -18.98 49.67 73.72
N TYR A 213 -18.01 50.55 74.00
CA TYR A 213 -16.79 50.77 73.20
C TYR A 213 -17.02 51.08 71.70
N SER A 214 -18.26 51.46 71.31
CA SER A 214 -18.56 51.80 69.92
C SER A 214 -17.96 53.15 69.51
N THR A 215 -17.41 53.21 68.31
CA THR A 215 -16.71 54.38 67.75
C THR A 215 -17.43 54.86 66.49
N ALA A 216 -17.85 56.13 66.46
CA ALA A 216 -18.61 56.74 65.37
C ALA A 216 -17.99 58.09 64.95
N ILE A 217 -17.16 58.10 63.91
CA ILE A 217 -16.31 59.25 63.54
C ILE A 217 -16.62 59.76 62.13
N GLY A 218 -16.92 61.06 62.00
CA GLY A 218 -17.13 61.73 60.72
C GLY A 218 -18.49 62.43 60.64
N ASN A 219 -19.37 62.04 59.73
CA ASN A 219 -20.69 62.62 59.56
C ASN A 219 -21.80 61.56 59.43
N ASP A 220 -22.89 61.69 60.19
CA ASP A 220 -24.08 60.81 60.12
C ASP A 220 -23.78 59.30 60.29
N ASN A 221 -22.74 58.90 61.04
CA ASN A 221 -22.43 57.49 61.27
C ASN A 221 -23.18 56.91 62.47
N TYR A 222 -23.63 55.65 62.35
CA TYR A 222 -24.35 54.91 63.37
C TYR A 222 -23.57 53.66 63.77
N ALA A 223 -23.11 53.58 65.02
CA ALA A 223 -22.38 52.46 65.59
C ALA A 223 -23.20 51.86 66.75
N ILE A 224 -24.05 50.88 66.43
CA ILE A 224 -25.04 50.29 67.35
C ILE A 224 -24.59 48.91 67.87
N GLY A 225 -23.56 48.31 67.28
CA GLY A 225 -22.92 47.09 67.79
C GLY A 225 -21.88 47.38 68.88
N GLU A 226 -21.75 46.49 69.85
CA GLU A 226 -20.65 46.52 70.82
C GLU A 226 -19.30 46.42 70.11
N ASN A 227 -18.29 47.16 70.57
CA ASN A 227 -16.94 47.19 69.99
C ASN A 227 -16.90 47.55 68.47
N SER A 228 -17.96 48.17 67.94
CA SER A 228 -18.07 48.51 66.52
C SER A 228 -17.39 49.83 66.14
N SER A 229 -16.93 49.96 64.89
CA SER A 229 -16.23 51.16 64.40
C SER A 229 -16.80 51.67 63.06
N ALA A 230 -17.62 52.72 63.11
CA ALA A 230 -18.23 53.39 61.97
C ALA A 230 -17.53 54.72 61.66
N ILE A 231 -16.75 54.79 60.58
CA ILE A 231 -15.87 55.93 60.28
C ILE A 231 -16.09 56.45 58.86
N GLY A 232 -16.44 57.73 58.72
CA GLY A 232 -16.58 58.43 57.44
C GLY A 232 -17.92 59.16 57.30
N LEU A 233 -18.74 58.81 56.32
CA LEU A 233 -20.02 59.44 56.02
C LEU A 233 -21.16 58.42 55.95
N GLY A 234 -22.18 58.53 56.81
CA GLY A 234 -23.44 57.78 56.66
C GLY A 234 -23.33 56.27 56.82
N ASN A 235 -22.26 55.75 57.45
CA ASN A 235 -22.09 54.31 57.65
C ASN A 235 -23.02 53.80 58.77
N ASN A 236 -23.51 52.58 58.64
CA ASN A 236 -24.49 51.98 59.56
C ASN A 236 -24.00 50.61 60.05
N ILE A 237 -23.81 50.46 61.36
CA ILE A 237 -23.39 49.21 61.98
C ILE A 237 -24.40 48.77 63.03
N THR A 238 -24.92 47.55 62.89
CA THR A 238 -25.99 47.01 63.75
C THR A 238 -25.60 45.74 64.50
N ALA A 239 -24.34 45.31 64.42
CA ALA A 239 -23.85 44.06 65.01
C ALA A 239 -22.46 44.22 65.64
N ASN A 240 -22.16 43.38 66.62
CA ASN A 240 -20.95 43.47 67.44
C ASN A 240 -19.67 43.19 66.63
N ASP A 241 -18.55 43.80 67.06
CA ASP A 241 -17.19 43.70 66.48
C ASP A 241 -17.09 44.10 65.00
N ALA A 242 -18.14 44.66 64.42
CA ALA A 242 -18.21 45.03 63.01
C ALA A 242 -17.61 46.41 62.73
N THR A 243 -17.02 46.58 61.55
CA THR A 243 -16.32 47.80 61.12
C THR A 243 -16.86 48.29 59.78
N ALA A 244 -17.19 49.57 59.69
CA ALA A 244 -17.64 50.21 58.46
C ALA A 244 -16.86 51.51 58.21
N LEU A 245 -16.08 51.56 57.13
CA LEU A 245 -15.14 52.66 56.84
C LEU A 245 -15.38 53.23 55.44
N GLY A 246 -15.75 54.50 55.35
CA GLY A 246 -15.94 55.22 54.09
C GLY A 246 -17.31 55.90 54.00
N ASN A 247 -18.09 55.62 52.95
CA ASN A 247 -19.36 56.32 52.65
C ASN A 247 -20.53 55.31 52.50
N LYS A 248 -21.58 55.41 53.33
CA LYS A 248 -22.81 54.61 53.26
C LYS A 248 -22.63 53.09 53.30
N ASN A 249 -21.55 52.60 53.91
CA ASN A 249 -21.38 51.16 54.09
C ASN A 249 -22.30 50.66 55.23
N THR A 250 -22.83 49.45 55.06
CA THR A 250 -23.67 48.77 56.06
C THR A 250 -22.95 47.50 56.55
N ALA A 251 -22.69 47.40 57.85
CA ALA A 251 -22.14 46.20 58.48
C ALA A 251 -23.15 45.66 59.52
N SER A 252 -23.88 44.61 59.17
CA SER A 252 -24.97 44.06 59.98
C SER A 252 -24.77 42.61 60.40
N GLY A 253 -23.67 41.98 59.99
CA GLY A 253 -23.18 40.71 60.53
C GLY A 253 -22.20 40.91 61.67
N ILE A 254 -22.15 39.96 62.61
CA ILE A 254 -21.15 39.95 63.69
C ILE A 254 -19.75 39.86 63.08
N SER A 255 -18.81 40.69 63.54
CA SER A 255 -17.44 40.82 63.01
C SER A 255 -17.37 41.15 61.51
N ALA A 256 -18.42 41.72 60.91
CA ALA A 256 -18.45 42.04 59.49
C ALA A 256 -17.65 43.32 59.16
N GLY A 257 -16.96 43.32 58.01
CA GLY A 257 -16.15 44.45 57.54
C GLY A 257 -16.67 45.04 56.22
N ALA A 258 -17.10 46.30 56.23
CA ALA A 258 -17.63 46.99 55.05
C ALA A 258 -16.85 48.29 54.74
N VAL A 259 -15.97 48.27 53.73
CA VAL A 259 -14.98 49.33 53.50
C VAL A 259 -15.09 49.91 52.10
N GLY A 260 -15.25 51.22 51.97
CA GLY A 260 -15.32 51.95 50.70
C GLY A 260 -16.60 52.74 50.54
N ILE A 261 -17.39 52.50 49.49
CA ILE A 261 -18.62 53.23 49.18
C ILE A 261 -19.79 52.25 48.96
N SER A 262 -20.87 52.41 49.74
CA SER A 262 -22.15 51.68 49.61
C SER A 262 -22.05 50.15 49.67
N ASN A 263 -21.04 49.60 50.35
CA ASN A 263 -20.91 48.14 50.50
C ASN A 263 -21.80 47.61 51.63
N THR A 264 -22.30 46.38 51.50
CA THR A 264 -23.12 45.69 52.49
C THR A 264 -22.44 44.40 52.92
N ALA A 265 -22.10 44.29 54.21
CA ALA A 265 -21.59 43.07 54.83
C ALA A 265 -22.56 42.63 55.94
N SER A 266 -23.45 41.67 55.65
CA SER A 266 -24.50 41.22 56.59
C SER A 266 -24.30 39.80 57.12
N GLY A 267 -23.43 39.01 56.49
CA GLY A 267 -23.06 37.69 57.00
C GLY A 267 -22.12 37.79 58.20
N HIS A 268 -22.19 36.83 59.12
CA HIS A 268 -21.20 36.69 60.18
C HIS A 268 -19.80 36.54 59.57
N ASN A 269 -18.85 37.36 60.00
CA ASN A 269 -17.48 37.46 59.46
C ASN A 269 -17.41 37.74 57.94
N ALA A 270 -18.44 38.37 57.36
CA ALA A 270 -18.47 38.73 55.95
C ALA A 270 -17.67 40.02 55.67
N GLN A 271 -17.07 40.12 54.48
CA GLN A 271 -16.18 41.21 54.10
C GLN A 271 -16.59 41.80 52.74
N ALA A 272 -17.01 43.07 52.70
CA ALA A 272 -17.45 43.78 51.50
C ALA A 272 -16.61 45.06 51.26
N PHE A 273 -15.67 45.03 50.32
CA PHE A 273 -14.60 46.03 50.17
C PHE A 273 -14.60 46.64 48.75
N GLY A 274 -14.85 47.95 48.62
CA GLY A 274 -14.75 48.72 47.37
C GLY A 274 -15.99 49.57 47.09
N TYR A 275 -16.71 49.31 45.99
CA TYR A 275 -17.94 50.01 45.61
C TYR A 275 -19.14 49.07 45.43
N LEU A 276 -20.23 49.27 46.18
CA LEU A 276 -21.51 48.58 46.00
C LEU A 276 -21.40 47.03 46.02
N ASN A 277 -20.47 46.48 46.80
CA ASN A 277 -20.34 45.04 46.97
C ASN A 277 -21.29 44.51 48.05
N GLU A 278 -21.72 43.26 47.92
CA GLU A 278 -22.70 42.59 48.77
C GLU A 278 -22.14 41.25 49.29
N ALA A 279 -21.73 41.20 50.55
CA ALA A 279 -21.25 40.00 51.24
C ALA A 279 -22.28 39.59 52.32
N THR A 280 -23.25 38.76 51.95
CA THR A 280 -24.42 38.44 52.79
C THR A 280 -24.37 37.03 53.38
N GLY A 281 -23.54 36.14 52.82
CA GLY A 281 -23.28 34.80 53.36
C GLY A 281 -22.30 34.78 54.54
N GLN A 282 -22.36 33.75 55.39
CA GLN A 282 -21.37 33.54 56.46
C GLN A 282 -19.96 33.36 55.85
N ASP A 283 -18.95 34.03 56.42
CA ASP A 283 -17.56 34.00 55.95
C ASP A 283 -17.41 34.37 54.45
N SER A 284 -18.35 35.14 53.89
CA SER A 284 -18.34 35.54 52.48
C SER A 284 -17.47 36.77 52.20
N GLN A 285 -16.93 36.85 50.99
CA GLN A 285 -15.96 37.88 50.59
C GLN A 285 -16.38 38.51 49.26
N ALA A 286 -16.59 39.83 49.22
CA ALA A 286 -16.99 40.60 48.04
C ALA A 286 -16.08 41.83 47.85
N PHE A 287 -15.13 41.76 46.93
CA PHE A 287 -14.05 42.75 46.78
C PHE A 287 -14.02 43.36 45.37
N GLY A 288 -14.05 44.69 45.25
CA GLY A 288 -13.96 45.43 43.98
C GLY A 288 -15.18 46.32 43.73
N ALA A 289 -15.93 46.10 42.66
CA ALA A 289 -17.15 46.83 42.34
C ALA A 289 -18.34 45.90 42.02
N GLN A 290 -19.52 46.17 42.59
CA GLN A 290 -20.79 45.51 42.26
C GLN A 290 -20.80 43.96 42.42
N ASN A 291 -19.86 43.38 43.16
CA ASN A 291 -19.77 41.93 43.36
C ASN A 291 -20.74 41.45 44.44
N LYS A 292 -21.27 40.23 44.29
CA LYS A 292 -22.18 39.59 45.25
C LYS A 292 -21.64 38.24 45.67
N ALA A 293 -21.46 38.05 46.98
CA ALA A 293 -21.11 36.79 47.62
C ALA A 293 -22.20 36.46 48.63
N THR A 294 -23.25 35.76 48.17
CA THR A 294 -24.51 35.66 48.93
C THR A 294 -24.65 34.41 49.78
N GLU A 295 -23.69 33.49 49.68
CA GLU A 295 -23.73 32.17 50.31
C GLU A 295 -22.51 31.89 51.18
N ARG A 296 -22.59 30.85 52.02
CA ARG A 296 -21.50 30.54 52.96
C ARG A 296 -20.20 30.19 52.24
N TYR A 297 -19.10 30.83 52.67
CA TYR A 297 -17.77 30.80 52.02
C TYR A 297 -17.74 31.28 50.55
N ALA A 298 -18.78 31.96 50.07
CA ALA A 298 -18.78 32.51 48.70
C ALA A 298 -17.75 33.62 48.55
N SER A 299 -17.06 33.65 47.41
CA SER A 299 -15.97 34.59 47.11
C SER A 299 -16.19 35.26 45.76
N ALA A 300 -16.40 36.58 45.74
CA ALA A 300 -16.69 37.36 44.53
C ALA A 300 -15.72 38.56 44.41
N PHE A 301 -14.83 38.54 43.43
CA PHE A 301 -13.68 39.45 43.33
C PHE A 301 -13.58 40.10 41.94
N GLY A 302 -13.61 41.43 41.87
CA GLY A 302 -13.42 42.20 40.62
C GLY A 302 -14.59 43.13 40.29
N HIS A 303 -15.30 42.93 39.17
CA HIS A 303 -16.44 43.75 38.75
C HIS A 303 -17.68 42.90 38.40
N GLU A 304 -18.84 43.17 39.00
CA GLU A 304 -20.13 42.51 38.68
C GLU A 304 -20.13 40.97 38.79
N ASN A 305 -19.25 40.36 39.59
CA ASN A 305 -19.23 38.91 39.78
C ASN A 305 -20.30 38.45 40.79
N GLU A 306 -20.92 37.30 40.56
CA GLU A 306 -21.98 36.75 41.42
C GLU A 306 -21.66 35.31 41.87
N ALA A 307 -21.18 35.16 43.11
CA ALA A 307 -21.02 33.88 43.79
C ALA A 307 -22.25 33.61 44.68
N LYS A 308 -23.11 32.68 44.24
CA LYS A 308 -24.47 32.44 44.73
C LYS A 308 -24.68 31.01 45.27
N ALA A 309 -23.62 30.34 45.66
CA ALA A 309 -23.64 28.95 46.11
C ALA A 309 -22.57 28.67 47.17
N TYR A 310 -22.70 27.56 47.91
CA TYR A 310 -21.79 27.20 48.98
C TYR A 310 -20.35 27.05 48.44
N ALA A 311 -19.41 27.81 49.01
CA ALA A 311 -18.02 27.89 48.56
C ALA A 311 -17.84 28.22 47.06
N GLY A 312 -18.82 28.85 46.42
CA GLY A 312 -18.73 29.31 45.03
C GLY A 312 -17.73 30.45 44.89
N SER A 313 -16.92 30.43 43.83
CA SER A 313 -15.87 31.42 43.55
C SER A 313 -16.08 32.08 42.19
N ALA A 314 -16.16 33.42 42.17
CA ALA A 314 -16.39 34.21 40.96
C ALA A 314 -15.36 35.37 40.88
N LEU A 315 -14.37 35.29 39.98
CA LEU A 315 -13.19 36.16 39.97
C LEU A 315 -12.94 36.79 38.59
N GLY A 316 -12.99 38.12 38.50
CA GLY A 316 -12.69 38.88 37.30
C GLY A 316 -13.80 39.88 36.96
N VAL A 317 -14.48 39.72 35.83
CA VAL A 317 -15.60 40.57 35.41
C VAL A 317 -16.81 39.71 35.03
N LYS A 318 -18.00 39.99 35.59
CA LYS A 318 -19.28 39.35 35.22
C LYS A 318 -19.34 37.82 35.35
N ASN A 319 -18.46 37.19 36.12
CA ASN A 319 -18.49 35.75 36.31
C ASN A 319 -19.61 35.34 37.26
N VAL A 320 -20.30 34.23 36.97
CA VAL A 320 -21.43 33.73 37.76
C VAL A 320 -21.13 32.31 38.23
N ALA A 321 -21.09 32.10 39.55
CA ALA A 321 -20.91 30.79 40.19
C ALA A 321 -22.16 30.44 41.02
N THR A 322 -23.04 29.59 40.46
CA THR A 322 -24.29 29.13 41.09
C THR A 322 -24.26 27.65 41.47
N GLY A 323 -23.18 26.93 41.17
CA GLY A 323 -22.93 25.59 41.67
C GLY A 323 -22.14 25.55 43.00
N ASN A 324 -22.44 24.57 43.85
CA ASN A 324 -21.65 24.36 45.08
C ASN A 324 -20.20 23.98 44.73
N PHE A 325 -19.23 24.65 45.35
CA PHE A 325 -17.80 24.59 45.02
C PHE A 325 -17.46 24.93 43.54
N ALA A 326 -18.36 25.61 42.81
CA ALA A 326 -18.10 26.00 41.43
C ALA A 326 -17.14 27.18 41.34
N SER A 327 -16.37 27.23 40.25
CA SER A 327 -15.36 28.26 40.00
C SER A 327 -15.58 28.91 38.63
N ALA A 328 -15.79 30.23 38.61
CA ALA A 328 -16.00 31.02 37.39
C ALA A 328 -14.97 32.17 37.35
N VAL A 329 -14.00 32.12 36.43
CA VAL A 329 -12.80 32.98 36.49
C VAL A 329 -12.46 33.61 35.13
N GLY A 330 -12.38 34.94 35.07
CA GLY A 330 -12.01 35.70 33.87
C GLY A 330 -13.06 36.75 33.51
N TYR A 331 -13.63 36.67 32.31
CA TYR A 331 -14.72 37.53 31.84
C TYR A 331 -15.97 36.71 31.49
N ASP A 332 -17.13 37.03 32.07
CA ASP A 332 -18.47 36.57 31.62
C ASP A 332 -18.68 35.03 31.67
N ASN A 333 -17.89 34.31 32.47
CA ASN A 333 -17.99 32.84 32.59
C ASN A 333 -19.12 32.43 33.55
N THR A 334 -19.80 31.33 33.26
CA THR A 334 -20.88 30.78 34.08
C THR A 334 -20.58 29.34 34.52
N ALA A 335 -20.58 29.08 35.83
CA ALA A 335 -20.36 27.76 36.42
C ALA A 335 -21.54 27.37 37.35
N SER A 336 -22.41 26.47 36.88
CA SER A 336 -23.77 26.32 37.41
C SER A 336 -24.01 25.09 38.29
N ASN A 337 -23.02 24.23 38.48
CA ASN A 337 -23.22 22.89 39.04
C ASN A 337 -22.09 22.47 39.99
N TYR A 338 -22.27 21.35 40.71
CA TYR A 338 -21.31 20.87 41.70
C TYR A 338 -19.90 20.69 41.09
N LEU A 339 -18.90 21.37 41.64
CA LEU A 339 -17.51 21.39 41.14
C LEU A 339 -17.38 21.72 39.63
N ALA A 340 -18.29 22.52 39.07
CA ALA A 340 -18.16 23.03 37.72
C ALA A 340 -17.12 24.16 37.64
N ASN A 341 -16.25 24.15 36.62
CA ASN A 341 -15.17 25.13 36.44
C ASN A 341 -15.27 25.79 35.06
N ALA A 342 -15.46 27.10 35.01
CA ALA A 342 -15.52 27.89 33.77
C ALA A 342 -14.47 29.01 33.80
N ILE A 343 -13.42 28.92 32.96
CA ILE A 343 -12.22 29.77 33.07
C ILE A 343 -11.83 30.37 31.72
N GLY A 344 -11.78 31.71 31.64
CA GLY A 344 -11.36 32.46 30.46
C GLY A 344 -12.39 33.52 30.06
N THR A 345 -13.00 33.41 28.89
CA THR A 345 -13.97 34.39 28.36
C THR A 345 -15.27 33.71 27.91
N SER A 346 -16.39 34.07 28.52
CA SER A 346 -17.75 33.63 28.14
C SER A 346 -17.91 32.11 27.99
N ASN A 347 -17.25 31.32 28.86
CA ASN A 347 -17.43 29.86 28.91
C ASN A 347 -18.59 29.47 29.84
N VAL A 348 -19.24 28.34 29.55
CA VAL A 348 -20.33 27.78 30.35
C VAL A 348 -19.98 26.37 30.81
N ALA A 349 -19.96 26.14 32.12
CA ALA A 349 -19.86 24.80 32.72
C ALA A 349 -21.16 24.51 33.49
N SER A 350 -22.08 23.77 32.88
CA SER A 350 -23.42 23.49 33.44
C SER A 350 -23.61 22.04 33.91
N GLY A 351 -22.73 21.12 33.51
CA GLY A 351 -22.66 19.77 34.06
C GLY A 351 -21.92 19.70 35.42
N ALA A 352 -22.21 18.67 36.22
CA ALA A 352 -21.46 18.42 37.45
C ALA A 352 -20.03 17.93 37.13
N TYR A 353 -19.02 18.42 37.85
CA TYR A 353 -17.59 18.21 37.57
C TYR A 353 -17.14 18.66 36.16
N ALA A 354 -17.94 19.50 35.47
CA ALA A 354 -17.66 19.92 34.10
C ALA A 354 -16.61 21.04 34.04
N ASN A 355 -15.78 21.04 33.00
CA ASN A 355 -14.67 21.99 32.84
C ASN A 355 -14.74 22.68 31.48
N ALA A 356 -14.86 24.01 31.45
CA ALA A 356 -14.95 24.81 30.22
C ALA A 356 -13.88 25.90 30.23
N TYR A 357 -12.74 25.67 29.57
CA TYR A 357 -11.56 26.54 29.63
C TYR A 357 -11.17 27.14 28.27
N GLY A 358 -11.04 28.46 28.21
CA GLY A 358 -10.65 29.20 27.00
C GLY A 358 -11.65 30.29 26.65
N VAL A 359 -12.23 30.26 25.45
CA VAL A 359 -13.21 31.23 24.97
C VAL A 359 -14.46 30.53 24.42
N HIS A 360 -15.66 30.93 24.85
CA HIS A 360 -16.95 30.42 24.33
C HIS A 360 -17.17 28.90 24.41
N ASN A 361 -16.46 28.17 25.28
CA ASN A 361 -16.67 26.71 25.41
C ASN A 361 -17.88 26.39 26.29
N GLU A 362 -18.62 25.34 25.94
CA GLU A 362 -19.77 24.83 26.69
C GLU A 362 -19.53 23.38 27.14
N ALA A 363 -19.43 23.16 28.45
CA ALA A 363 -19.37 21.84 29.07
C ALA A 363 -20.69 21.55 29.79
N ASN A 364 -21.64 20.94 29.06
CA ASN A 364 -23.06 20.88 29.43
C ASN A 364 -23.50 19.57 30.11
N ALA A 365 -22.69 18.51 30.05
CA ALA A 365 -22.98 17.23 30.70
C ALA A 365 -22.02 16.92 31.87
N SER A 366 -22.38 15.96 32.73
CA SER A 366 -21.52 15.56 33.85
C SER A 366 -20.18 15.04 33.36
N TYR A 367 -19.10 15.46 34.02
CA TYR A 367 -17.70 15.20 33.64
C TYR A 367 -17.30 15.67 32.22
N ALA A 368 -18.13 16.47 31.54
CA ALA A 368 -17.80 17.06 30.25
C ALA A 368 -16.61 18.01 30.38
N SER A 369 -15.67 17.97 29.44
CA SER A 369 -14.51 18.86 29.43
C SER A 369 -14.29 19.47 28.04
N ALA A 370 -14.31 20.80 27.95
CA ALA A 370 -14.25 21.57 26.72
C ALA A 370 -13.13 22.62 26.81
N PHE A 371 -12.13 22.51 25.92
CA PHE A 371 -10.89 23.30 25.97
C PHE A 371 -10.63 24.04 24.65
N GLY A 372 -10.36 25.34 24.69
CA GLY A 372 -9.94 26.13 23.53
C GLY A 372 -10.97 27.19 23.13
N TYR A 373 -11.55 27.08 21.93
CA TYR A 373 -12.49 28.07 21.38
C TYR A 373 -13.79 27.41 20.88
N SER A 374 -14.95 27.86 21.37
CA SER A 374 -16.29 27.44 20.90
C SER A 374 -16.57 25.92 20.88
N ASN A 375 -15.92 25.13 21.73
CA ASN A 375 -16.19 23.69 21.80
C ASN A 375 -17.44 23.42 22.65
N ILE A 376 -18.36 22.57 22.16
CA ILE A 376 -19.61 22.21 22.82
C ILE A 376 -19.59 20.73 23.19
N VAL A 377 -19.80 20.40 24.47
CA VAL A 377 -19.78 19.04 25.00
C VAL A 377 -21.03 18.78 25.82
N SER A 378 -22.03 18.18 25.18
CA SER A 378 -23.32 17.78 25.75
C SER A 378 -23.43 16.27 26.01
N GLY A 379 -22.37 15.50 25.73
CA GLY A 379 -22.23 14.08 26.08
C GLY A 379 -21.52 13.87 27.42
N GLU A 380 -22.02 12.96 28.25
CA GLU A 380 -21.45 12.64 29.56
C GLU A 380 -20.03 12.06 29.43
N HIS A 381 -19.08 12.49 30.27
CA HIS A 381 -17.65 12.16 30.15
C HIS A 381 -17.04 12.52 28.77
N GLY A 382 -17.66 13.42 28.00
CA GLY A 382 -17.13 13.88 26.72
C GLY A 382 -15.91 14.80 26.89
N ILE A 383 -14.96 14.73 25.97
CA ILE A 383 -13.75 15.60 25.97
C ILE A 383 -13.55 16.24 24.60
N ALA A 384 -13.67 17.57 24.51
CA ALA A 384 -13.39 18.34 23.30
C ALA A 384 -12.21 19.30 23.52
N SER A 385 -11.29 19.38 22.55
CA SER A 385 -10.15 20.28 22.60
C SER A 385 -9.81 20.86 21.23
N GLY A 386 -9.71 22.20 21.14
CA GLY A 386 -9.35 22.93 19.92
C GLY A 386 -10.35 24.02 19.57
N TYR A 387 -10.89 23.99 18.34
CA TYR A 387 -11.78 25.02 17.81
C TYR A 387 -13.11 24.41 17.30
N ASN A 388 -14.24 24.89 17.79
CA ASN A 388 -15.59 24.60 17.26
C ASN A 388 -15.94 23.11 17.12
N ASN A 389 -15.41 22.25 18.02
CA ASN A 389 -15.79 20.84 18.02
C ASN A 389 -17.11 20.62 18.80
N ASN A 390 -17.94 19.69 18.35
CA ASN A 390 -19.26 19.41 18.92
C ASN A 390 -19.40 17.93 19.31
N ILE A 391 -19.70 17.66 20.58
CA ILE A 391 -19.95 16.33 21.13
C ILE A 391 -21.35 16.24 21.71
N SER A 392 -22.16 15.30 21.22
CA SER A 392 -23.39 14.82 21.91
C SER A 392 -23.31 13.36 22.35
N GLY A 393 -22.23 12.64 22.00
CA GLY A 393 -22.02 11.24 22.40
C GLY A 393 -21.38 11.11 23.79
N ASN A 394 -21.87 10.18 24.61
CA ASN A 394 -21.25 9.87 25.90
C ASN A 394 -19.90 9.16 25.72
N PHE A 395 -18.92 9.43 26.59
CA PHE A 395 -17.54 8.92 26.49
C PHE A 395 -16.84 9.18 25.15
N ALA A 396 -17.31 10.18 24.40
CA ALA A 396 -16.74 10.55 23.11
C ALA A 396 -15.62 11.57 23.25
N SER A 397 -14.73 11.67 22.26
CA SER A 397 -13.64 12.66 22.27
C SER A 397 -13.43 13.36 20.92
N THR A 398 -13.07 14.64 20.97
CA THR A 398 -12.71 15.45 19.79
C THR A 398 -11.45 16.26 20.01
N PHE A 399 -10.55 16.26 19.03
CA PHE A 399 -9.30 17.01 19.07
C PHE A 399 -9.02 17.69 17.72
N GLY A 400 -9.01 19.02 17.68
CA GLY A 400 -8.71 19.80 16.48
C GLY A 400 -9.80 20.83 16.13
N THR A 401 -10.30 20.83 14.89
CA THR A 401 -11.12 21.94 14.35
C THR A 401 -12.40 21.44 13.66
N ASP A 402 -13.57 21.95 14.03
CA ASP A 402 -14.87 21.67 13.38
C ASP A 402 -15.28 20.17 13.37
N ASN A 403 -14.78 19.35 14.31
CA ASN A 403 -15.16 17.93 14.36
C ASN A 403 -16.49 17.72 15.11
N THR A 404 -17.36 16.84 14.60
CA THR A 404 -18.65 16.49 15.22
C THR A 404 -18.71 15.01 15.59
N VAL A 405 -19.03 14.67 16.85
CA VAL A 405 -19.22 13.29 17.32
C VAL A 405 -20.54 13.14 18.06
N SER A 406 -21.50 12.43 17.46
CA SER A 406 -22.87 12.37 17.98
C SER A 406 -23.21 11.10 18.78
N ASN A 407 -22.28 10.16 18.93
CA ASN A 407 -22.57 8.80 19.41
C ASN A 407 -21.52 8.26 20.40
N ILE A 408 -21.88 7.19 21.13
CA ILE A 408 -21.16 6.70 22.31
C ILE A 408 -19.78 6.09 21.99
N ARG A 409 -18.78 6.40 22.84
CA ARG A 409 -17.38 5.90 22.78
C ARG A 409 -16.67 6.14 21.44
N SER A 410 -17.06 7.18 20.71
CA SER A 410 -16.53 7.52 19.40
C SER A 410 -15.52 8.67 19.46
N ALA A 411 -14.58 8.73 18.50
CA ALA A 411 -13.49 9.71 18.50
C ALA A 411 -13.29 10.39 17.14
N ALA A 412 -13.04 11.70 17.15
CA ALA A 412 -12.65 12.44 15.95
C ALA A 412 -11.40 13.32 16.20
N VAL A 413 -10.43 13.26 15.29
CA VAL A 413 -9.13 13.94 15.45
C VAL A 413 -8.72 14.59 14.13
N GLY A 414 -8.32 15.86 14.16
CA GLY A 414 -7.96 16.64 12.97
C GLY A 414 -9.00 17.69 12.64
N SER A 415 -9.50 17.76 11.40
CA SER A 415 -10.45 18.81 11.01
C SER A 415 -11.64 18.34 10.16
N ASN A 416 -12.82 18.92 10.44
CA ASN A 416 -14.09 18.72 9.73
C ASN A 416 -14.54 17.24 9.66
N ASN A 417 -14.15 16.41 10.63
CA ASN A 417 -14.54 15.00 10.66
C ASN A 417 -15.90 14.83 11.36
N THR A 418 -16.74 13.94 10.84
CA THR A 418 -18.08 13.65 11.37
C THR A 418 -18.19 12.18 11.77
N VAL A 419 -18.52 11.90 13.02
CA VAL A 419 -18.78 10.54 13.52
C VAL A 419 -20.20 10.44 14.08
N SER A 420 -21.02 9.58 13.46
CA SER A 420 -22.36 9.24 13.94
C SER A 420 -22.54 7.76 14.27
N GLY A 421 -21.57 6.90 13.92
CA GLY A 421 -21.51 5.52 14.37
C GLY A 421 -21.10 5.40 15.84
N GLU A 422 -21.63 4.40 16.54
CA GLU A 422 -21.16 3.96 17.87
C GLU A 422 -19.75 3.33 17.77
N VAL A 423 -18.89 3.54 18.78
CA VAL A 423 -17.52 2.99 18.88
C VAL A 423 -16.74 3.18 17.57
N SER A 424 -16.80 4.38 17.00
CA SER A 424 -16.28 4.68 15.65
C SER A 424 -15.29 5.84 15.66
N ASN A 425 -14.36 5.84 14.71
CA ASN A 425 -13.21 6.74 14.67
C ASN A 425 -13.11 7.47 13.33
N ALA A 426 -12.89 8.79 13.35
CA ALA A 426 -12.60 9.57 12.15
C ALA A 426 -11.38 10.50 12.36
N PHE A 427 -10.24 10.15 11.74
CA PHE A 427 -8.96 10.83 11.98
C PHE A 427 -8.41 11.45 10.69
N GLY A 428 -8.02 12.72 10.71
CA GLY A 428 -7.44 13.46 9.58
C GLY A 428 -8.35 14.63 9.13
N TYR A 429 -8.66 14.73 7.85
CA TYR A 429 -9.48 15.81 7.28
C TYR A 429 -10.73 15.31 6.55
N ASN A 430 -11.90 15.89 6.88
CA ASN A 430 -13.18 15.69 6.19
C ASN A 430 -13.66 14.22 6.11
N ASN A 431 -13.31 13.37 7.07
CA ASN A 431 -13.73 11.96 7.09
C ASN A 431 -15.12 11.81 7.73
N THR A 432 -15.92 10.85 7.25
CA THR A 432 -17.26 10.54 7.78
C THR A 432 -17.35 9.08 8.22
N ALA A 433 -17.56 8.85 9.52
CA ALA A 433 -17.75 7.52 10.10
C ALA A 433 -19.19 7.38 10.65
N SER A 434 -20.11 6.87 9.82
CA SER A 434 -21.54 6.78 10.14
C SER A 434 -22.05 5.38 10.44
N GLY A 435 -21.32 4.33 10.04
CA GLY A 435 -21.57 2.95 10.50
C GLY A 435 -20.94 2.69 11.88
N ASN A 436 -21.51 1.79 12.67
CA ASN A 436 -20.96 1.41 13.98
C ASN A 436 -19.68 0.58 13.84
N TYR A 437 -18.76 0.70 14.80
CA TYR A 437 -17.45 0.04 14.82
C TYR A 437 -16.56 0.39 13.60
N THR A 438 -16.69 1.59 13.02
CA THR A 438 -15.98 1.97 11.79
C THR A 438 -14.76 2.87 11.99
N ASN A 439 -13.83 2.83 11.02
CA ASN A 439 -12.63 3.66 11.02
C ASN A 439 -12.47 4.41 9.66
N ALA A 440 -12.57 5.74 9.68
CA ALA A 440 -12.39 6.60 8.51
C ALA A 440 -11.15 7.49 8.70
N ILE A 441 -10.01 7.10 8.11
CA ILE A 441 -8.68 7.66 8.46
C ILE A 441 -7.99 8.26 7.23
N GLY A 442 -7.61 9.54 7.29
CA GLY A 442 -6.85 10.25 6.26
C GLY A 442 -7.59 11.47 5.72
N TYR A 443 -7.84 11.54 4.42
CA TYR A 443 -8.52 12.67 3.76
C TYR A 443 -9.80 12.21 3.05
N ASN A 444 -10.95 12.77 3.42
CA ASN A 444 -12.24 12.60 2.71
C ASN A 444 -12.71 11.12 2.60
N ASN A 445 -12.42 10.28 3.58
CA ASN A 445 -12.88 8.88 3.59
C ASN A 445 -14.29 8.76 4.19
N GLN A 446 -15.06 7.75 3.77
CA GLN A 446 -16.44 7.53 4.21
C GLN A 446 -16.69 6.07 4.59
N THR A 447 -17.15 5.79 5.81
CA THR A 447 -17.55 4.45 6.28
C THR A 447 -19.00 4.44 6.75
N GLN A 448 -19.85 3.66 6.08
CA GLN A 448 -21.30 3.68 6.31
C GLN A 448 -21.87 2.36 6.85
N ALA A 449 -21.16 1.25 6.72
CA ALA A 449 -21.60 -0.08 7.18
C ALA A 449 -20.92 -0.51 8.48
N PHE A 450 -21.55 -1.44 9.22
CA PHE A 450 -20.98 -2.05 10.42
C PHE A 450 -19.57 -2.63 10.18
N ALA A 451 -18.65 -2.36 11.11
CA ALA A 451 -17.26 -2.85 11.09
C ALA A 451 -16.43 -2.49 9.82
N SER A 452 -16.91 -1.56 8.99
CA SER A 452 -16.20 -1.14 7.77
C SER A 452 -15.06 -0.14 8.04
N SER A 453 -14.01 -0.19 7.21
CA SER A 453 -12.85 0.70 7.33
C SER A 453 -12.49 1.35 5.98
N ALA A 454 -12.18 2.65 6.00
CA ALA A 454 -11.77 3.43 4.84
C ALA A 454 -10.54 4.30 5.18
N ILE A 455 -9.37 3.97 4.62
CA ILE A 455 -8.07 4.49 5.06
C ILE A 455 -7.28 5.04 3.87
N GLY A 456 -6.87 6.32 3.94
CA GLY A 456 -6.05 7.00 2.93
C GLY A 456 -6.74 8.25 2.40
N TYR A 457 -6.97 8.33 1.09
CA TYR A 457 -7.57 9.49 0.41
C TYR A 457 -8.83 9.09 -0.37
N GLN A 458 -9.98 9.70 -0.10
CA GLN A 458 -11.25 9.52 -0.82
C GLN A 458 -11.80 8.08 -0.88
N ASN A 459 -11.43 7.19 0.05
CA ASN A 459 -11.97 5.82 0.06
C ASN A 459 -13.39 5.77 0.62
N LYS A 460 -14.22 4.85 0.13
CA LYS A 460 -15.64 4.77 0.45
C LYS A 460 -16.08 3.33 0.70
N ALA A 461 -16.56 3.06 1.91
CA ALA A 461 -17.34 1.86 2.24
C ALA A 461 -18.82 2.23 2.36
N THR A 462 -19.65 1.73 1.44
CA THR A 462 -21.10 2.04 1.42
C THR A 462 -21.85 1.35 2.56
N ALA A 463 -23.12 1.70 2.77
CA ALA A 463 -23.96 1.12 3.83
C ALA A 463 -24.17 -0.41 3.73
N SER A 464 -23.86 -1.03 2.58
CA SER A 464 -23.91 -2.49 2.37
C SER A 464 -22.56 -3.18 2.60
N ALA A 465 -21.49 -2.42 2.87
CA ALA A 465 -20.12 -2.91 2.93
C ALA A 465 -19.72 -3.42 4.34
N VAL A 466 -20.52 -4.33 4.90
CA VAL A 466 -20.31 -4.85 6.27
C VAL A 466 -18.98 -5.59 6.36
N SER A 467 -18.18 -5.29 7.38
CA SER A 467 -16.83 -5.84 7.60
C SER A 467 -15.86 -5.66 6.41
N ALA A 468 -16.11 -4.67 5.54
CA ALA A 468 -15.33 -4.39 4.34
C ALA A 468 -14.20 -3.37 4.56
N SER A 469 -13.14 -3.44 3.75
CA SER A 469 -11.97 -2.54 3.85
C SER A 469 -11.60 -1.88 2.53
N ALA A 470 -11.50 -0.55 2.53
CA ALA A 470 -11.05 0.27 1.40
C ALA A 470 -9.80 1.07 1.76
N VAL A 471 -8.63 0.72 1.23
CA VAL A 471 -7.33 1.27 1.65
C VAL A 471 -6.51 1.80 0.48
N GLY A 472 -6.09 3.06 0.57
CA GLY A 472 -5.24 3.75 -0.41
C GLY A 472 -5.91 5.00 -0.98
N ARG A 473 -6.15 5.06 -2.30
CA ARG A 473 -6.67 6.26 -2.98
C ARG A 473 -7.93 6.00 -3.82
N SER A 474 -9.05 6.59 -3.44
CA SER A 474 -10.30 6.63 -4.21
C SER A 474 -10.89 5.23 -4.50
N ASN A 475 -10.74 4.28 -3.59
CA ASN A 475 -11.34 2.94 -3.71
C ASN A 475 -12.78 2.90 -3.19
N GLU A 476 -13.65 2.09 -3.80
CA GLU A 476 -15.03 1.87 -3.37
C GLU A 476 -15.29 0.39 -3.02
N VAL A 477 -15.69 0.11 -1.79
CA VAL A 477 -16.24 -1.19 -1.37
C VAL A 477 -17.74 -1.05 -1.09
N SER A 478 -18.54 -1.98 -1.60
CA SER A 478 -20.01 -1.85 -1.55
C SER A 478 -20.78 -3.13 -1.19
N ASN A 479 -20.11 -4.11 -0.58
CA ASN A 479 -20.70 -5.41 -0.24
C ASN A 479 -19.98 -6.06 0.97
N GLU A 480 -20.60 -7.05 1.59
CA GLU A 480 -20.08 -7.70 2.79
C GLU A 480 -18.75 -8.42 2.51
N TYR A 481 -17.77 -8.30 3.43
CA TYR A 481 -16.39 -8.81 3.32
C TYR A 481 -15.62 -8.37 2.06
N ALA A 482 -16.08 -7.32 1.36
CA ALA A 482 -15.39 -6.81 0.18
C ALA A 482 -14.10 -6.05 0.55
N ASN A 483 -13.07 -6.18 -0.29
CA ASN A 483 -11.73 -5.64 -0.03
C ASN A 483 -11.21 -4.89 -1.26
N ALA A 484 -10.85 -3.61 -1.09
CA ALA A 484 -10.27 -2.79 -2.16
C ALA A 484 -8.99 -2.08 -1.68
N PHE A 485 -7.84 -2.47 -2.24
CA PHE A 485 -6.53 -2.00 -1.82
C PHE A 485 -5.77 -1.35 -3.00
N GLY A 486 -5.09 -0.22 -2.77
CA GLY A 486 -4.34 0.51 -3.80
C GLY A 486 -5.09 1.75 -4.28
N ALA A 487 -5.34 1.93 -5.58
CA ALA A 487 -6.04 3.12 -6.09
C ALA A 487 -7.14 2.86 -7.13
N LEU A 488 -8.25 3.60 -7.06
CA LEU A 488 -9.39 3.53 -8.00
C LEU A 488 -10.06 2.13 -8.10
N ASN A 489 -9.81 1.22 -7.17
CA ASN A 489 -10.39 -0.12 -7.23
C ASN A 489 -11.84 -0.13 -6.73
N LYS A 490 -12.64 -1.02 -7.31
CA LYS A 490 -14.04 -1.27 -6.91
C LYS A 490 -14.22 -2.74 -6.55
N ALA A 491 -14.70 -3.02 -5.34
CA ALA A 491 -15.07 -4.36 -4.90
C ALA A 491 -16.55 -4.34 -4.47
N SER A 492 -17.42 -4.84 -5.35
CA SER A 492 -18.89 -4.78 -5.19
C SER A 492 -19.57 -6.15 -5.10
N GLY A 493 -18.84 -7.24 -5.27
CA GLY A 493 -19.33 -8.59 -4.93
C GLY A 493 -19.10 -8.92 -3.45
N SER A 494 -19.93 -9.79 -2.87
CA SER A 494 -19.70 -10.29 -1.51
C SER A 494 -18.39 -11.09 -1.47
N SER A 495 -17.56 -10.86 -0.46
CA SER A 495 -16.21 -11.45 -0.34
C SER A 495 -15.29 -11.21 -1.54
N SER A 496 -15.54 -10.17 -2.34
CA SER A 496 -14.71 -9.83 -3.51
C SER A 496 -13.45 -9.05 -3.12
N SER A 497 -12.37 -9.23 -3.87
CA SER A 497 -11.07 -8.59 -3.62
C SER A 497 -10.52 -7.90 -4.88
N ALA A 498 -10.24 -6.60 -4.78
CA ALA A 498 -9.68 -5.78 -5.86
C ALA A 498 -8.39 -5.08 -5.38
N PHE A 499 -7.23 -5.50 -5.87
CA PHE A 499 -5.92 -5.02 -5.38
C PHE A 499 -5.05 -4.49 -6.53
N GLY A 500 -4.50 -3.29 -6.37
CA GLY A 500 -3.63 -2.63 -7.35
C GLY A 500 -4.21 -1.30 -7.81
N VAL A 501 -4.40 -1.11 -9.12
CA VAL A 501 -4.95 0.13 -9.69
C VAL A 501 -6.11 -0.14 -10.66
N ASN A 502 -7.24 0.55 -10.45
CA ASN A 502 -8.39 0.59 -11.35
C ASN A 502 -9.07 -0.79 -11.62
N ASN A 503 -8.95 -1.75 -10.70
CA ASN A 503 -9.57 -3.07 -10.84
C ASN A 503 -11.04 -3.06 -10.38
N ASN A 504 -11.89 -3.89 -10.99
CA ASN A 504 -13.32 -3.99 -10.71
C ASN A 504 -13.73 -5.45 -10.44
N ALA A 505 -13.84 -5.83 -9.17
CA ALA A 505 -14.32 -7.15 -8.73
C ALA A 505 -15.80 -7.05 -8.34
N SER A 506 -16.70 -7.45 -9.23
CA SER A 506 -18.16 -7.32 -9.04
C SER A 506 -18.89 -8.64 -8.80
N GLY A 507 -18.27 -9.79 -9.10
CA GLY A 507 -18.81 -11.12 -8.75
C GLY A 507 -18.56 -11.48 -7.28
N SER A 508 -19.40 -12.32 -6.68
CA SER A 508 -19.13 -12.80 -5.31
C SER A 508 -17.92 -13.75 -5.31
N PHE A 509 -17.03 -13.59 -4.33
CA PHE A 509 -15.70 -14.21 -4.26
C PHE A 509 -14.79 -13.92 -5.46
N ALA A 510 -15.10 -12.88 -6.26
CA ALA A 510 -14.27 -12.47 -7.39
C ALA A 510 -12.94 -11.87 -6.93
N SER A 511 -11.85 -12.23 -7.61
CA SER A 511 -10.52 -11.61 -7.42
C SER A 511 -10.09 -10.82 -8.66
N ALA A 512 -9.58 -9.61 -8.47
CA ALA A 512 -9.04 -8.75 -9.52
C ALA A 512 -7.73 -8.08 -9.05
N LEU A 513 -6.58 -8.50 -9.59
CA LEU A 513 -5.26 -8.16 -9.10
C LEU A 513 -4.36 -7.54 -10.19
N GLY A 514 -3.87 -6.33 -9.97
CA GLY A 514 -2.92 -5.64 -10.84
C GLY A 514 -3.46 -4.32 -11.39
N TYR A 515 -3.59 -4.18 -12.71
CA TYR A 515 -4.04 -2.95 -13.38
C TYR A 515 -5.29 -3.19 -14.25
N GLN A 516 -6.36 -2.42 -14.05
CA GLN A 516 -7.54 -2.39 -14.94
C GLN A 516 -8.24 -3.75 -15.17
N ASN A 517 -8.07 -4.73 -14.28
CA ASN A 517 -8.72 -6.03 -14.43
C ASN A 517 -10.20 -5.97 -14.02
N THR A 518 -11.07 -6.69 -14.73
CA THR A 518 -12.50 -6.81 -14.43
C THR A 518 -12.85 -8.27 -14.15
N THR A 519 -13.54 -8.52 -13.04
CA THR A 519 -13.96 -9.86 -12.63
C THR A 519 -15.42 -9.84 -12.20
N ALA A 520 -16.30 -10.28 -13.09
CA ALA A 520 -17.76 -10.23 -12.88
C ALA A 520 -18.37 -11.60 -12.49
N GLY A 521 -17.68 -12.70 -12.77
CA GLY A 521 -18.16 -14.05 -12.44
C GLY A 521 -18.05 -14.41 -10.96
N TYR A 522 -18.95 -15.27 -10.49
CA TYR A 522 -18.82 -15.97 -9.20
C TYR A 522 -17.54 -16.81 -9.19
N LEU A 523 -16.69 -16.64 -8.16
CA LEU A 523 -15.34 -17.25 -8.09
C LEU A 523 -14.48 -17.02 -9.35
N GLY A 524 -14.71 -15.92 -10.08
CA GLY A 524 -13.81 -15.51 -11.16
C GLY A 524 -12.48 -14.98 -10.63
N SER A 525 -11.43 -15.05 -11.44
CA SER A 525 -10.12 -14.48 -11.11
C SER A 525 -9.45 -13.82 -12.31
N ALA A 526 -9.01 -12.58 -12.15
CA ALA A 526 -8.29 -11.83 -13.18
C ALA A 526 -7.01 -11.23 -12.59
N VAL A 527 -5.85 -11.51 -13.21
CA VAL A 527 -4.52 -11.19 -12.65
C VAL A 527 -3.61 -10.63 -13.73
N GLY A 528 -2.96 -9.49 -13.48
CA GLY A 528 -2.05 -8.82 -14.42
C GLY A 528 -2.61 -7.48 -14.88
N ALA A 529 -2.73 -7.25 -16.18
CA ALA A 529 -3.21 -6.00 -16.75
C ALA A 529 -4.37 -6.19 -17.76
N SER A 530 -5.44 -5.40 -17.59
CA SER A 530 -6.59 -5.30 -18.52
C SER A 530 -7.32 -6.61 -18.83
N ASN A 531 -7.26 -7.62 -17.95
CA ASN A 531 -7.94 -8.89 -18.15
C ASN A 531 -9.43 -8.80 -17.75
N ASN A 532 -10.28 -9.64 -18.38
CA ASN A 532 -11.72 -9.70 -18.13
C ASN A 532 -12.17 -11.14 -17.86
N ALA A 533 -12.45 -11.48 -16.61
CA ALA A 533 -13.04 -12.75 -16.18
C ALA A 533 -14.55 -12.56 -15.91
N SER A 534 -15.37 -12.64 -16.95
CA SER A 534 -16.77 -12.22 -16.89
C SER A 534 -17.76 -13.33 -16.52
N ALA A 535 -17.34 -14.60 -16.53
CA ALA A 535 -18.18 -15.76 -16.26
C ALA A 535 -17.75 -16.52 -14.99
N ASN A 536 -18.66 -17.34 -14.45
CA ASN A 536 -18.41 -18.07 -13.20
C ASN A 536 -17.23 -19.04 -13.37
N TYR A 537 -16.36 -19.08 -12.36
CA TYR A 537 -15.10 -19.83 -12.33
C TYR A 537 -14.12 -19.52 -13.47
N ALA A 538 -14.31 -18.40 -14.20
CA ALA A 538 -13.42 -18.01 -15.29
C ALA A 538 -12.10 -17.42 -14.76
N SER A 539 -10.99 -17.77 -15.40
CA SER A 539 -9.64 -17.32 -15.03
C SER A 539 -8.96 -16.61 -16.19
N ALA A 540 -8.54 -15.35 -16.01
CA ALA A 540 -7.95 -14.51 -17.04
C ALA A 540 -6.62 -13.88 -16.57
N PHE A 541 -5.48 -14.48 -16.90
CA PHE A 541 -4.16 -14.08 -16.35
C PHE A 541 -3.19 -13.59 -17.43
N GLY A 542 -2.54 -12.45 -17.18
CA GLY A 542 -1.51 -11.85 -18.03
C GLY A 542 -1.91 -10.46 -18.56
N TYR A 543 -1.92 -10.24 -19.87
CA TYR A 543 -2.28 -8.94 -20.47
C TYR A 543 -3.42 -9.01 -21.50
N GLY A 544 -4.57 -8.41 -21.18
CA GLY A 544 -5.67 -8.21 -22.12
C GLY A 544 -6.50 -9.46 -22.44
N ASN A 545 -6.46 -10.50 -21.60
CA ASN A 545 -7.18 -11.75 -21.84
C ASN A 545 -8.67 -11.65 -21.47
N ALA A 546 -9.53 -12.33 -22.21
CA ALA A 546 -10.98 -12.40 -21.97
C ALA A 546 -11.43 -13.85 -21.72
N ALA A 547 -11.81 -14.16 -20.48
CA ALA A 547 -12.41 -15.43 -20.10
C ALA A 547 -13.91 -15.22 -19.83
N SER A 548 -14.74 -15.56 -20.83
CA SER A 548 -16.19 -15.32 -20.83
C SER A 548 -17.04 -16.60 -20.91
N GLY A 549 -16.41 -17.76 -21.07
CA GLY A 549 -17.06 -19.07 -20.90
C GLY A 549 -17.12 -19.51 -19.42
N TYR A 550 -18.11 -20.33 -19.08
CA TYR A 550 -18.19 -20.98 -17.75
C TYR A 550 -16.98 -21.90 -17.54
N VAL A 551 -16.18 -21.69 -16.49
CA VAL A 551 -14.86 -22.35 -16.30
C VAL A 551 -13.93 -22.11 -17.51
N GLY A 552 -14.03 -20.95 -18.16
CA GLY A 552 -13.13 -20.55 -19.25
C GLY A 552 -11.77 -20.08 -18.72
N ASN A 553 -10.68 -20.46 -19.40
CA ASN A 553 -9.31 -20.14 -19.00
C ASN A 553 -8.59 -19.39 -20.11
N ALA A 554 -8.12 -18.17 -19.86
CA ALA A 554 -7.42 -17.34 -20.83
C ALA A 554 -6.09 -16.82 -20.25
N PHE A 555 -4.97 -17.40 -20.67
CA PHE A 555 -3.66 -17.19 -20.05
C PHE A 555 -2.59 -16.72 -21.06
N GLY A 556 -1.86 -15.64 -20.72
CA GLY A 556 -0.83 -15.06 -21.58
C GLY A 556 -1.20 -13.64 -22.02
N SER A 557 -1.33 -13.36 -23.32
CA SER A 557 -1.82 -12.06 -23.79
C SER A 557 -2.85 -12.14 -24.91
N MET A 558 -3.88 -11.28 -24.81
CA MET A 558 -4.95 -11.11 -25.82
C MET A 558 -5.73 -12.39 -26.17
N ASN A 559 -5.69 -13.42 -25.31
CA ASN A 559 -6.42 -14.67 -25.55
C ASN A 559 -7.90 -14.52 -25.18
N THR A 560 -8.78 -15.19 -25.94
CA THR A 560 -10.22 -15.23 -25.70
C THR A 560 -10.69 -16.66 -25.47
N ALA A 561 -11.19 -16.97 -24.27
CA ALA A 561 -11.83 -18.23 -23.93
C ALA A 561 -13.33 -18.00 -23.65
N SER A 562 -14.16 -18.11 -24.69
CA SER A 562 -15.59 -17.82 -24.62
C SER A 562 -16.47 -19.07 -24.56
N GLY A 563 -15.95 -20.24 -24.92
CA GLY A 563 -16.66 -21.51 -24.75
C GLY A 563 -16.65 -21.99 -23.30
N SER A 564 -17.72 -22.67 -22.87
CA SER A 564 -17.74 -23.33 -21.56
C SER A 564 -16.65 -24.40 -21.49
N TYR A 565 -15.84 -24.40 -20.42
CA TYR A 565 -14.63 -25.21 -20.24
C TYR A 565 -13.56 -25.01 -21.32
N ALA A 566 -13.57 -23.91 -22.08
CA ALA A 566 -12.56 -23.62 -23.09
C ALA A 566 -11.25 -23.12 -22.48
N SER A 567 -10.13 -23.38 -23.16
CA SER A 567 -8.79 -22.98 -22.74
C SER A 567 -8.04 -22.28 -23.89
N ALA A 568 -7.63 -21.04 -23.67
CA ALA A 568 -6.88 -20.22 -24.64
C ALA A 568 -5.56 -19.75 -24.01
N VAL A 569 -4.42 -20.25 -24.49
CA VAL A 569 -3.12 -20.11 -23.80
C VAL A 569 -2.02 -19.66 -24.75
N GLY A 570 -1.41 -18.50 -24.49
CA GLY A 570 -0.27 -17.95 -25.25
C GLY A 570 -0.53 -16.52 -25.72
N TYR A 571 -0.53 -16.26 -27.04
CA TYR A 571 -0.79 -14.96 -27.65
C TYR A 571 -1.95 -15.01 -28.65
N GLN A 572 -2.96 -14.15 -28.49
CA GLN A 572 -4.09 -13.98 -29.43
C GLN A 572 -4.88 -15.25 -29.80
N ASN A 573 -4.85 -16.30 -28.97
CA ASN A 573 -5.61 -17.52 -29.24
C ASN A 573 -7.11 -17.31 -28.92
N THR A 574 -8.00 -17.91 -29.72
CA THR A 574 -9.45 -17.87 -29.53
C THR A 574 -10.01 -19.29 -29.40
N ALA A 575 -10.49 -19.63 -28.21
CA ALA A 575 -11.18 -20.89 -27.91
C ALA A 575 -12.67 -20.58 -27.64
N SER A 576 -13.50 -20.68 -28.67
CA SER A 576 -14.93 -20.35 -28.60
C SER A 576 -15.85 -21.57 -28.48
N GLY A 577 -15.38 -22.74 -28.89
CA GLY A 577 -16.12 -23.99 -28.77
C GLY A 577 -16.18 -24.51 -27.32
N VAL A 578 -17.22 -25.27 -26.97
CA VAL A 578 -17.31 -25.90 -25.65
C VAL A 578 -16.20 -26.95 -25.50
N LYS A 579 -15.45 -26.90 -24.38
CA LYS A 579 -14.25 -27.72 -24.13
C LYS A 579 -13.17 -27.62 -25.23
N SER A 580 -13.13 -26.51 -25.97
CA SER A 580 -12.11 -26.28 -27.01
C SER A 580 -10.79 -25.80 -26.41
N ASN A 581 -9.67 -26.10 -27.08
CA ASN A 581 -8.33 -25.71 -26.68
C ASN A 581 -7.61 -24.98 -27.81
N ALA A 582 -7.12 -23.75 -27.56
CA ALA A 582 -6.35 -22.96 -28.51
C ALA A 582 -5.03 -22.52 -27.85
N ILE A 583 -3.90 -23.13 -28.25
CA ILE A 583 -2.63 -23.05 -27.50
C ILE A 583 -1.47 -22.65 -28.41
N GLY A 584 -0.84 -21.52 -28.11
CA GLY A 584 0.36 -21.00 -28.80
C GLY A 584 0.18 -19.55 -29.26
N ASN A 585 0.19 -19.31 -30.58
CA ASN A 585 0.02 -17.99 -31.19
C ASN A 585 -1.16 -18.02 -32.20
N GLU A 586 -2.09 -17.07 -32.12
CA GLU A 586 -3.13 -16.81 -33.13
C GLU A 586 -4.02 -18.03 -33.54
N ASN A 587 -4.08 -19.08 -32.71
CA ASN A 587 -4.89 -20.27 -33.01
C ASN A 587 -6.38 -20.00 -32.75
N THR A 588 -7.25 -20.57 -33.57
CA THR A 588 -8.71 -20.50 -33.43
C THR A 588 -9.31 -21.89 -33.34
N ALA A 589 -9.99 -22.20 -32.24
CA ALA A 589 -10.71 -23.45 -31.98
C ALA A 589 -12.20 -23.13 -31.73
N SER A 590 -13.04 -23.38 -32.73
CA SER A 590 -14.40 -22.81 -32.79
C SER A 590 -15.52 -23.73 -32.33
N GLU A 591 -15.38 -25.05 -32.45
CA GLU A 591 -16.45 -26.04 -32.21
C GLU A 591 -16.20 -26.93 -30.98
N GLU A 592 -17.19 -27.70 -30.54
CA GLU A 592 -17.05 -28.58 -29.36
C GLU A 592 -15.91 -29.61 -29.54
N TYR A 593 -15.11 -29.81 -28.49
CA TYR A 593 -13.91 -30.68 -28.45
C TYR A 593 -12.77 -30.31 -29.43
N THR A 594 -12.80 -29.13 -30.07
CA THR A 594 -11.73 -28.74 -31.01
C THR A 594 -10.40 -28.42 -30.34
N ASN A 595 -9.28 -28.80 -30.96
CA ASN A 595 -7.93 -28.50 -30.46
C ASN A 595 -7.08 -27.86 -31.56
N ALA A 596 -6.57 -26.64 -31.34
CA ALA A 596 -5.71 -25.90 -32.26
C ALA A 596 -4.41 -25.52 -31.54
N VAL A 597 -3.29 -26.14 -31.91
CA VAL A 597 -2.04 -26.06 -31.15
C VAL A 597 -0.85 -25.69 -32.05
N GLY A 598 -0.15 -24.61 -31.70
CA GLY A 598 1.01 -24.10 -32.44
C GLY A 598 0.84 -22.64 -32.84
N ALA A 599 0.85 -22.32 -34.13
CA ALA A 599 0.70 -20.94 -34.63
C ALA A 599 -0.32 -20.82 -35.77
N GLY A 600 -1.32 -19.95 -35.65
CA GLY A 600 -2.25 -19.60 -36.75
C GLY A 600 -3.18 -20.72 -37.24
N ASN A 601 -3.34 -21.82 -36.50
CA ASN A 601 -4.22 -22.92 -36.92
C ASN A 601 -5.70 -22.54 -36.73
N ARG A 602 -6.58 -22.90 -37.67
CA ARG A 602 -8.03 -22.64 -37.61
C ARG A 602 -8.83 -23.95 -37.69
N VAL A 603 -9.54 -24.26 -36.61
CA VAL A 603 -10.24 -25.54 -36.41
C VAL A 603 -11.72 -25.27 -36.12
N SER A 604 -12.59 -25.63 -37.06
CA SER A 604 -14.03 -25.33 -37.02
C SER A 604 -14.94 -26.52 -37.38
N GLY A 605 -14.42 -27.75 -37.37
CA GLY A 605 -15.23 -28.97 -37.43
C GLY A 605 -15.38 -29.61 -36.05
N TYR A 606 -16.56 -30.17 -35.73
CA TYR A 606 -16.81 -30.83 -34.44
C TYR A 606 -15.75 -31.92 -34.13
N ALA A 607 -15.21 -31.91 -32.91
CA ALA A 607 -14.20 -32.86 -32.43
C ALA A 607 -12.97 -33.05 -33.35
N SER A 608 -12.62 -32.04 -34.16
CA SER A 608 -11.45 -32.04 -35.03
C SER A 608 -10.21 -31.42 -34.35
N SER A 609 -9.02 -31.60 -34.91
CA SER A 609 -7.78 -31.08 -34.32
C SER A 609 -6.72 -30.66 -35.35
N ALA A 610 -5.91 -29.65 -34.99
CA ALA A 610 -4.77 -29.18 -35.78
C ALA A 610 -3.55 -28.90 -34.90
N PHE A 611 -2.39 -29.42 -35.32
CA PHE A 611 -1.11 -29.24 -34.65
C PHE A 611 -0.04 -28.74 -35.63
N GLY A 612 0.63 -27.63 -35.30
CA GLY A 612 1.71 -27.05 -36.10
C GLY A 612 1.43 -25.61 -36.51
N ASN A 613 1.51 -25.27 -37.81
CA ASN A 613 1.33 -23.90 -38.29
C ASN A 613 0.29 -23.77 -39.41
N ASN A 614 -0.57 -22.75 -39.34
CA ASN A 614 -1.49 -22.32 -40.41
C ASN A 614 -2.37 -23.42 -41.01
N ASN A 615 -2.63 -24.52 -40.29
CA ASN A 615 -3.51 -25.58 -40.78
C ASN A 615 -4.98 -25.15 -40.64
N GLU A 616 -5.79 -25.47 -41.64
CA GLU A 616 -7.23 -25.20 -41.68
C GLU A 616 -8.01 -26.52 -41.68
N VAL A 617 -8.90 -26.71 -40.70
CA VAL A 617 -9.67 -27.94 -40.52
C VAL A 617 -11.14 -27.59 -40.29
N THR A 618 -11.96 -27.72 -41.33
CA THR A 618 -13.38 -27.34 -41.30
C THR A 618 -14.33 -28.53 -41.14
N ALA A 619 -13.83 -29.76 -41.22
CA ALA A 619 -14.63 -30.98 -41.20
C ALA A 619 -14.61 -31.70 -39.85
N GLU A 620 -15.71 -32.40 -39.53
CA GLU A 620 -15.86 -33.13 -38.27
C GLU A 620 -14.88 -34.31 -38.17
N PHE A 621 -14.36 -34.53 -36.96
CA PHE A 621 -13.40 -35.60 -36.60
C PHE A 621 -12.10 -35.63 -37.43
N ALA A 622 -11.81 -34.58 -38.20
CA ALA A 622 -10.61 -34.45 -39.01
C ALA A 622 -9.36 -34.11 -38.17
N SER A 623 -8.16 -34.45 -38.68
CA SER A 623 -6.89 -34.19 -37.98
C SER A 623 -5.77 -33.71 -38.91
N ALA A 624 -5.23 -32.53 -38.65
CA ALA A 624 -4.09 -31.94 -39.35
C ALA A 624 -2.82 -31.88 -38.49
N PHE A 625 -1.69 -32.28 -39.05
CA PHE A 625 -0.38 -32.20 -38.40
C PHE A 625 0.66 -31.64 -39.38
N GLY A 626 1.29 -30.52 -39.04
CA GLY A 626 2.36 -29.89 -39.84
C GLY A 626 2.04 -28.44 -40.22
N HIS A 627 2.15 -28.08 -41.50
CA HIS A 627 2.07 -26.70 -41.98
C HIS A 627 1.09 -26.54 -43.15
N SER A 628 0.18 -25.56 -43.10
CA SER A 628 -0.77 -25.21 -44.18
C SER A 628 -1.65 -26.33 -44.72
N ASN A 629 -1.84 -27.44 -44.00
CA ASN A 629 -2.77 -28.48 -44.46
C ASN A 629 -4.21 -27.97 -44.38
N ASN A 630 -5.02 -28.25 -45.41
CA ASN A 630 -6.42 -27.84 -45.52
C ASN A 630 -7.31 -29.09 -45.61
N ILE A 631 -8.17 -29.32 -44.60
CA ILE A 631 -9.04 -30.49 -44.54
C ILE A 631 -10.52 -30.08 -44.48
N SER A 632 -11.27 -30.47 -45.51
CA SER A 632 -12.72 -30.28 -45.60
C SER A 632 -13.52 -31.58 -45.78
N GLY A 633 -12.87 -32.75 -45.82
CA GLY A 633 -13.52 -34.06 -45.83
C GLY A 633 -13.79 -34.63 -44.43
N TYR A 634 -14.95 -35.26 -44.23
CA TYR A 634 -15.34 -35.87 -42.95
C TYR A 634 -14.36 -36.97 -42.51
N VAL A 635 -13.98 -37.05 -41.23
CA VAL A 635 -13.07 -38.08 -40.66
C VAL A 635 -11.75 -38.21 -41.46
N SER A 636 -11.22 -37.09 -41.96
CA SER A 636 -10.06 -37.07 -42.87
C SER A 636 -8.79 -36.50 -42.24
N ASN A 637 -7.63 -36.91 -42.77
CA ASN A 637 -6.33 -36.71 -42.11
C ASN A 637 -5.29 -36.11 -43.06
N ALA A 638 -4.48 -35.17 -42.56
CA ALA A 638 -3.35 -34.62 -43.31
C ALA A 638 -2.10 -34.52 -42.42
N LEU A 639 -0.97 -35.05 -42.89
CA LEU A 639 0.32 -35.03 -42.20
C LEU A 639 1.42 -34.51 -43.13
N GLY A 640 1.95 -33.32 -42.84
CA GLY A 640 3.07 -32.72 -43.57
C GLY A 640 2.82 -31.27 -43.96
N TYR A 641 3.05 -30.90 -45.22
CA TYR A 641 3.04 -29.51 -45.70
C TYR A 641 2.07 -29.32 -46.88
N ASP A 642 1.15 -28.36 -46.76
CA ASP A 642 0.27 -27.85 -47.83
C ASP A 642 -0.54 -28.95 -48.56
N ASN A 643 -1.00 -29.97 -47.81
CA ASN A 643 -1.88 -31.00 -48.35
C ASN A 643 -3.34 -30.55 -48.26
N ALA A 644 -4.09 -30.70 -49.35
CA ALA A 644 -5.52 -30.45 -49.44
C ALA A 644 -6.30 -31.79 -49.42
N VAL A 645 -7.23 -31.97 -48.49
CA VAL A 645 -8.02 -33.20 -48.33
C VAL A 645 -9.50 -32.84 -48.22
N SER A 646 -10.22 -32.94 -49.34
CA SER A 646 -11.65 -32.62 -49.44
C SER A 646 -12.56 -33.84 -49.63
N GLY A 647 -11.99 -35.01 -49.95
CA GLY A 647 -12.75 -36.27 -49.95
C GLY A 647 -12.94 -36.81 -48.53
N ASP A 648 -14.12 -37.37 -48.24
CA ASP A 648 -14.40 -37.97 -46.92
C ASP A 648 -13.55 -39.23 -46.66
N TYR A 649 -13.34 -39.59 -45.39
CA TYR A 649 -12.54 -40.74 -44.93
C TYR A 649 -11.15 -40.86 -45.59
N SER A 650 -10.55 -39.74 -45.98
CA SER A 650 -9.36 -39.70 -46.83
C SER A 650 -8.11 -39.28 -46.07
N THR A 651 -6.93 -39.60 -46.59
CA THR A 651 -5.65 -39.33 -45.94
C THR A 651 -4.60 -38.81 -46.92
N ALA A 652 -3.91 -37.74 -46.55
CA ALA A 652 -2.70 -37.27 -47.24
C ALA A 652 -1.49 -37.26 -46.30
N VAL A 653 -0.37 -37.81 -46.76
CA VAL A 653 0.91 -37.79 -46.03
C VAL A 653 2.03 -37.31 -46.96
N GLY A 654 2.68 -36.21 -46.59
CA GLY A 654 3.81 -35.63 -47.30
C GLY A 654 3.60 -34.16 -47.68
N LEU A 655 3.81 -33.83 -48.95
CA LEU A 655 3.87 -32.45 -49.44
C LEU A 655 2.92 -32.23 -50.62
N PHE A 656 2.15 -31.14 -50.62
CA PHE A 656 1.33 -30.68 -51.76
C PHE A 656 0.35 -31.71 -52.35
N ASN A 657 -0.08 -32.72 -51.59
CA ASN A 657 -1.03 -33.72 -52.10
C ASN A 657 -2.46 -33.16 -52.10
N ASN A 658 -3.20 -33.39 -53.17
CA ASN A 658 -4.60 -33.01 -53.33
C ASN A 658 -5.49 -34.27 -53.41
N VAL A 659 -6.29 -34.54 -52.38
CA VAL A 659 -7.14 -35.74 -52.27
C VAL A 659 -8.60 -35.32 -52.19
N GLY A 660 -9.26 -35.30 -53.35
CA GLY A 660 -10.65 -34.87 -53.50
C GLY A 660 -11.66 -36.01 -53.70
N GLY A 661 -11.23 -37.22 -54.01
CA GLY A 661 -12.10 -38.41 -54.06
C GLY A 661 -12.29 -39.05 -52.68
N ASN A 662 -13.49 -39.53 -52.37
CA ASN A 662 -13.79 -40.12 -51.06
C ASN A 662 -13.06 -41.46 -50.83
N SER A 663 -12.78 -41.80 -49.57
CA SER A 663 -12.05 -42.99 -49.11
C SER A 663 -10.68 -43.19 -49.79
N SER A 664 -9.95 -42.10 -50.04
CA SER A 664 -8.74 -42.10 -50.87
C SER A 664 -7.48 -41.67 -50.13
N HIS A 665 -6.31 -42.12 -50.62
CA HIS A 665 -5.07 -42.07 -49.85
C HIS A 665 -3.86 -41.65 -50.69
N ALA A 666 -3.19 -40.55 -50.32
CA ALA A 666 -1.96 -40.08 -50.97
C ALA A 666 -0.75 -40.14 -50.03
N PHE A 667 0.35 -40.72 -50.51
CA PHE A 667 1.62 -40.80 -49.78
C PHE A 667 2.79 -40.34 -50.68
N GLY A 668 3.35 -39.17 -50.39
CA GLY A 668 4.52 -38.61 -51.09
C GLY A 668 4.36 -37.12 -51.44
N TYR A 669 4.77 -36.73 -52.65
CA TYR A 669 4.79 -35.34 -53.10
C TYR A 669 3.83 -35.08 -54.27
N GLY A 670 2.92 -34.11 -54.15
CA GLY A 670 2.18 -33.57 -55.30
C GLY A 670 1.22 -34.56 -55.99
N ASN A 671 0.72 -35.59 -55.28
CA ASN A 671 -0.25 -36.51 -55.86
C ASN A 671 -1.63 -35.86 -55.94
N ASN A 672 -2.36 -36.09 -57.03
CA ASN A 672 -3.69 -35.52 -57.29
C ASN A 672 -4.72 -36.65 -57.51
N ILE A 673 -5.55 -36.92 -56.50
CA ILE A 673 -6.53 -38.01 -56.50
C ILE A 673 -7.94 -37.42 -56.50
N ALA A 674 -8.58 -37.43 -57.67
CA ALA A 674 -9.94 -36.92 -57.87
C ALA A 674 -10.98 -38.05 -58.13
N ALA A 675 -10.58 -39.31 -57.91
CA ALA A 675 -11.40 -40.51 -58.05
C ALA A 675 -11.60 -41.18 -56.68
N ASN A 676 -12.74 -41.84 -56.47
CA ASN A 676 -13.09 -42.45 -55.19
C ASN A 676 -12.37 -43.78 -54.95
N SER A 677 -12.25 -44.16 -53.68
CA SER A 677 -11.65 -45.43 -53.21
C SER A 677 -10.29 -45.73 -53.85
N SER A 678 -9.49 -44.70 -54.07
CA SER A 678 -8.26 -44.76 -54.88
C SER A 678 -7.03 -44.35 -54.07
N SER A 679 -5.85 -44.85 -54.42
CA SER A 679 -4.62 -44.55 -53.65
C SER A 679 -3.40 -44.33 -54.54
N ALA A 680 -2.54 -43.39 -54.16
CA ALA A 680 -1.28 -43.10 -54.85
C ALA A 680 -0.10 -43.07 -53.87
N VAL A 681 1.00 -43.71 -54.27
CA VAL A 681 2.25 -43.78 -53.51
C VAL A 681 3.42 -43.40 -54.42
N GLY A 682 4.12 -42.32 -54.05
CA GLY A 682 5.21 -41.70 -54.82
C GLY A 682 4.91 -40.23 -55.12
N ASN A 683 5.39 -39.72 -56.26
CA ASN A 683 5.35 -38.28 -56.56
C ASN A 683 4.57 -37.95 -57.85
N GLY A 684 3.79 -36.87 -57.87
CA GLY A 684 3.16 -36.33 -59.09
C GLY A 684 2.08 -37.22 -59.73
N ASN A 685 1.63 -38.28 -59.06
CA ASN A 685 0.66 -39.20 -59.64
C ASN A 685 -0.72 -38.57 -59.74
N THR A 686 -1.40 -38.75 -60.89
CA THR A 686 -2.75 -38.23 -61.13
C THR A 686 -3.74 -39.38 -61.33
N ILE A 687 -4.76 -39.44 -60.47
CA ILE A 687 -5.91 -40.35 -60.63
C ILE A 687 -7.14 -39.47 -60.93
N SER A 688 -7.54 -39.45 -62.20
CA SER A 688 -8.55 -38.54 -62.75
C SER A 688 -9.98 -38.93 -62.31
N THR A 689 -10.88 -37.95 -62.18
CA THR A 689 -12.29 -38.18 -61.85
C THR A 689 -12.94 -39.25 -62.74
N GLY A 690 -13.65 -40.20 -62.12
CA GLY A 690 -14.24 -41.37 -62.79
C GLY A 690 -13.29 -42.55 -62.97
N ALA A 691 -12.02 -42.44 -62.55
CA ALA A 691 -11.09 -43.57 -62.45
C ALA A 691 -11.17 -44.28 -61.09
N ASP A 692 -12.37 -44.46 -60.55
CA ASP A 692 -12.60 -44.97 -59.19
C ASP A 692 -12.02 -46.39 -58.98
N ASN A 693 -11.73 -46.75 -57.73
CA ASN A 693 -11.11 -48.02 -57.32
C ASN A 693 -9.73 -48.27 -57.96
N SER A 694 -8.89 -47.23 -58.10
CA SER A 694 -7.58 -47.33 -58.76
C SER A 694 -6.37 -47.16 -57.84
N PHE A 695 -5.23 -47.74 -58.23
CA PHE A 695 -4.00 -47.74 -57.44
C PHE A 695 -2.78 -47.30 -58.26
N ALA A 696 -2.05 -46.29 -57.79
CA ALA A 696 -0.83 -45.76 -58.41
C ALA A 696 0.39 -46.03 -57.50
N LEU A 697 1.45 -46.63 -58.06
CA LEU A 697 2.72 -46.85 -57.37
C LEU A 697 3.89 -46.52 -58.30
N GLY A 698 4.50 -45.36 -58.09
CA GLY A 698 5.56 -44.80 -58.94
C GLY A 698 5.56 -43.27 -58.88
N ASN A 699 6.25 -42.63 -59.82
CA ASN A 699 6.15 -41.18 -60.02
C ASN A 699 5.49 -40.84 -61.35
N ASP A 700 4.78 -39.72 -61.43
CA ASP A 700 4.21 -39.16 -62.67
C ASP A 700 3.29 -40.17 -63.41
N THR A 701 2.63 -41.06 -62.67
CA THR A 701 1.64 -41.98 -63.27
C THR A 701 0.32 -41.26 -63.54
N SER A 702 -0.42 -41.75 -64.53
CA SER A 702 -1.72 -41.18 -64.92
C SER A 702 -2.75 -42.29 -65.07
N ILE A 703 -3.83 -42.23 -64.27
CA ILE A 703 -4.95 -43.16 -64.35
C ILE A 703 -6.21 -42.38 -64.77
N SER A 704 -6.88 -42.86 -65.82
CA SER A 704 -8.12 -42.29 -66.35
C SER A 704 -9.20 -43.35 -66.63
N LEU A 705 -9.06 -44.55 -66.06
CA LEU A 705 -9.96 -45.68 -66.24
C LEU A 705 -10.19 -46.36 -64.88
N ALA A 706 -11.45 -46.54 -64.48
CA ALA A 706 -11.78 -47.17 -63.20
C ALA A 706 -11.26 -48.61 -63.08
N ASN A 707 -11.07 -49.09 -61.85
CA ASN A 707 -10.54 -50.41 -61.50
C ASN A 707 -9.14 -50.69 -62.07
N SER A 708 -8.28 -49.68 -62.17
CA SER A 708 -6.97 -49.80 -62.82
C SER A 708 -5.80 -49.64 -61.86
N VAL A 709 -4.66 -50.26 -62.21
CA VAL A 709 -3.41 -50.15 -61.48
C VAL A 709 -2.33 -49.58 -62.40
N ALA A 710 -1.66 -48.50 -62.00
CA ALA A 710 -0.48 -47.98 -62.67
C ALA A 710 0.77 -48.28 -61.81
N LEU A 711 1.70 -49.07 -62.38
CA LEU A 711 2.89 -49.55 -61.67
C LEU A 711 4.17 -49.10 -62.37
N GLY A 712 5.08 -48.50 -61.61
CA GLY A 712 6.30 -47.87 -62.12
C GLY A 712 6.07 -46.47 -62.67
N SER A 713 7.09 -45.62 -62.67
CA SER A 713 6.95 -44.21 -63.02
C SER A 713 6.56 -43.98 -64.49
N ASN A 714 5.84 -42.90 -64.79
CA ASN A 714 5.33 -42.56 -66.13
C ASN A 714 4.41 -43.66 -66.75
N SER A 715 3.87 -44.56 -65.92
CA SER A 715 2.87 -45.55 -66.36
C SER A 715 1.49 -44.91 -66.51
N ALA A 716 0.81 -45.22 -67.60
CA ALA A 716 -0.48 -44.65 -67.96
C ALA A 716 -1.54 -45.75 -68.08
N ALA A 717 -2.61 -45.67 -67.29
CA ALA A 717 -3.74 -46.58 -67.31
C ALA A 717 -4.96 -45.88 -67.92
N THR A 718 -5.12 -46.06 -69.24
CA THR A 718 -6.12 -45.40 -70.09
C THR A 718 -6.85 -46.43 -70.95
N ALA A 719 -8.02 -46.08 -71.47
CA ALA A 719 -8.82 -46.97 -72.33
C ALA A 719 -8.15 -47.22 -73.70
N ILE A 720 -7.87 -48.47 -74.03
CA ILE A 720 -7.24 -48.88 -75.31
C ILE A 720 -8.33 -49.12 -76.38
N ASN A 721 -8.76 -48.04 -77.04
CA ASN A 721 -9.84 -48.11 -78.03
C ASN A 721 -9.40 -48.40 -79.48
N SER A 722 -8.12 -48.68 -79.75
CA SER A 722 -7.65 -48.98 -81.11
C SER A 722 -6.42 -49.88 -81.16
N VAL A 723 -6.60 -51.15 -81.58
CA VAL A 723 -5.51 -52.00 -82.09
C VAL A 723 -5.46 -51.85 -83.61
N THR A 724 -4.74 -50.85 -84.09
CA THR A 724 -4.52 -50.60 -85.52
C THR A 724 -3.47 -51.57 -86.09
N GLY A 725 -3.88 -52.79 -86.47
CA GLY A 725 -2.92 -53.69 -87.13
C GLY A 725 -3.25 -55.16 -87.39
N ASN A 726 -4.45 -55.69 -87.11
CA ASN A 726 -4.83 -57.03 -87.62
C ASN A 726 -6.35 -57.20 -87.77
N SER A 727 -6.81 -57.40 -89.01
CA SER A 727 -8.23 -57.47 -89.39
C SER A 727 -8.86 -58.87 -89.30
N SER A 728 -8.21 -59.84 -88.63
CA SER A 728 -8.70 -61.23 -88.56
C SER A 728 -9.05 -61.76 -87.16
N TYR A 729 -8.81 -60.99 -86.08
CA TYR A 729 -9.17 -61.38 -84.71
C TYR A 729 -10.34 -60.53 -84.17
N THR A 730 -11.57 -60.98 -84.42
CA THR A 730 -12.80 -60.23 -84.07
C THR A 730 -13.29 -60.42 -82.63
N LYS A 731 -12.62 -61.24 -81.81
CA LYS A 731 -12.81 -61.24 -80.35
C LYS A 731 -11.60 -61.80 -79.61
N TRP A 732 -11.15 -61.07 -78.58
CA TRP A 732 -10.26 -61.61 -77.55
C TRP A 732 -11.12 -62.33 -76.49
N ALA A 733 -10.57 -63.35 -75.82
CA ALA A 733 -11.29 -64.02 -74.75
C ALA A 733 -11.52 -63.05 -73.57
N GLY A 734 -12.78 -62.82 -73.20
CA GLY A 734 -13.16 -62.12 -71.97
C GLY A 734 -13.72 -60.69 -72.09
N VAL A 735 -13.65 -60.02 -73.26
CA VAL A 735 -14.04 -58.60 -73.37
C VAL A 735 -15.17 -58.30 -74.38
N SER A 736 -16.02 -57.36 -73.98
CA SER A 736 -16.90 -56.54 -74.84
C SER A 736 -16.61 -55.05 -74.60
N ASP A 737 -16.43 -54.67 -73.34
CA ASP A 737 -15.92 -53.38 -72.86
C ASP A 737 -14.74 -53.63 -71.92
N VAL A 738 -13.72 -52.75 -71.91
CA VAL A 738 -12.54 -52.88 -71.05
C VAL A 738 -12.72 -52.04 -69.79
N VAL A 739 -13.08 -52.68 -68.67
CA VAL A 739 -13.18 -52.07 -67.34
C VAL A 739 -12.01 -52.52 -66.47
N GLY A 740 -11.07 -51.62 -66.22
CA GLY A 740 -9.84 -51.89 -65.47
C GLY A 740 -8.67 -52.42 -66.32
N VAL A 741 -7.47 -51.87 -66.09
CA VAL A 741 -6.20 -52.38 -66.65
C VAL A 741 -5.08 -52.32 -65.62
N VAL A 742 -4.14 -53.28 -65.66
CA VAL A 742 -2.86 -53.18 -64.97
C VAL A 742 -1.82 -52.68 -65.97
N SER A 743 -1.45 -51.40 -65.86
CA SER A 743 -0.48 -50.76 -66.75
C SER A 743 0.90 -50.66 -66.09
N VAL A 744 1.89 -51.28 -66.75
CA VAL A 744 3.30 -51.26 -66.33
C VAL A 744 4.15 -50.28 -67.15
N GLY A 745 3.52 -49.41 -67.95
CA GLY A 745 4.21 -48.43 -68.79
C GLY A 745 3.24 -47.49 -69.49
N SER A 746 3.67 -46.88 -70.59
CA SER A 746 2.83 -46.00 -71.42
C SER A 746 3.10 -46.23 -72.90
N SER A 747 2.31 -45.59 -73.78
CA SER A 747 2.46 -45.77 -75.24
C SER A 747 3.85 -45.35 -75.71
N GLY A 748 4.59 -46.25 -76.36
CA GLY A 748 6.00 -46.04 -76.73
C GLY A 748 7.02 -46.29 -75.60
N ALA A 749 6.57 -46.46 -74.35
CA ALA A 749 7.40 -46.70 -73.17
C ALA A 749 6.89 -47.93 -72.38
N THR A 750 6.88 -49.10 -73.04
CA THR A 750 6.48 -50.38 -72.45
C THR A 750 7.60 -51.00 -71.63
N ARG A 751 7.26 -51.90 -70.68
CA ARG A 751 8.22 -52.61 -69.83
C ARG A 751 8.11 -54.12 -70.00
N GLN A 752 9.24 -54.82 -69.83
CA GLN A 752 9.26 -56.28 -69.74
C GLN A 752 8.71 -56.73 -68.39
N ILE A 753 7.71 -57.63 -68.42
CA ILE A 753 7.27 -58.36 -67.24
C ILE A 753 8.09 -59.66 -67.18
N GLN A 754 8.96 -59.77 -66.18
CA GLN A 754 9.87 -60.91 -66.01
C GLN A 754 9.32 -61.92 -64.99
N ASN A 755 9.85 -63.15 -65.00
CA ASN A 755 9.43 -64.26 -64.14
C ASN A 755 7.95 -64.69 -64.27
N VAL A 756 7.32 -64.37 -65.40
CA VAL A 756 5.96 -64.86 -65.74
C VAL A 756 6.02 -66.37 -65.96
N ALA A 757 5.29 -67.14 -65.14
CA ALA A 757 5.13 -68.58 -65.30
C ALA A 757 4.37 -68.91 -66.60
N ALA A 758 4.41 -70.17 -67.04
CA ALA A 758 3.69 -70.57 -68.25
C ALA A 758 2.18 -70.54 -68.01
N GLY A 759 1.46 -69.63 -68.67
CA GLY A 759 0.00 -69.53 -68.62
C GLY A 759 -0.69 -70.71 -69.32
N GLN A 760 -1.97 -70.97 -69.03
CA GLN A 760 -2.73 -72.00 -69.72
C GLN A 760 -2.92 -71.63 -71.20
N VAL A 761 -2.72 -72.60 -72.11
CA VAL A 761 -2.93 -72.40 -73.56
C VAL A 761 -4.24 -73.09 -73.94
N SER A 762 -5.33 -72.33 -73.99
CA SER A 762 -6.65 -72.81 -74.39
C SER A 762 -7.45 -71.69 -75.08
N ALA A 763 -8.53 -72.05 -75.79
CA ALA A 763 -9.38 -71.10 -76.52
C ALA A 763 -10.14 -70.11 -75.63
N THR A 764 -10.11 -70.27 -74.30
CA THR A 764 -10.75 -69.40 -73.31
C THR A 764 -9.77 -68.89 -72.25
N SER A 765 -8.47 -69.06 -72.45
CA SER A 765 -7.47 -68.60 -71.48
C SER A 765 -7.35 -67.07 -71.48
N THR A 766 -7.13 -66.52 -70.29
CA THR A 766 -6.83 -65.10 -70.03
C THR A 766 -5.43 -64.92 -69.42
N ASP A 767 -4.64 -65.99 -69.34
CA ASP A 767 -3.31 -65.95 -68.74
C ASP A 767 -2.29 -65.27 -69.69
N ALA A 768 -1.31 -64.58 -69.10
CA ALA A 768 -0.18 -64.06 -69.87
C ALA A 768 0.73 -65.20 -70.35
N VAL A 769 0.92 -65.33 -71.67
CA VAL A 769 1.87 -66.29 -72.24
C VAL A 769 3.30 -65.77 -72.10
N ASN A 770 4.22 -66.65 -71.66
CA ASN A 770 5.62 -66.28 -71.47
C ASN A 770 6.51 -66.62 -72.69
N GLY A 771 7.77 -66.18 -72.63
CA GLY A 771 8.73 -66.37 -73.72
C GLY A 771 9.03 -67.84 -74.07
N SER A 772 9.01 -68.77 -73.10
CA SER A 772 9.27 -70.19 -73.39
C SER A 772 8.11 -70.86 -74.13
N GLN A 773 6.88 -70.44 -73.88
CA GLN A 773 5.69 -70.92 -74.60
C GLN A 773 5.69 -70.44 -76.06
N LEU A 774 6.02 -69.17 -76.30
CA LEU A 774 6.16 -68.65 -77.66
C LEU A 774 7.34 -69.31 -78.39
N TYR A 775 8.45 -69.59 -77.69
CA TYR A 775 9.59 -70.31 -78.24
C TYR A 775 9.26 -71.77 -78.60
N GLU A 776 8.42 -72.47 -77.83
CA GLU A 776 7.94 -73.81 -78.17
C GLU A 776 7.10 -73.81 -79.46
N VAL A 777 6.20 -72.82 -79.61
CA VAL A 777 5.42 -72.62 -80.84
C VAL A 777 6.33 -72.28 -82.03
N ALA A 778 7.33 -71.42 -81.83
CA ALA A 778 8.29 -71.05 -82.87
C ALA A 778 9.13 -72.25 -83.34
N GLN A 779 9.64 -73.08 -82.43
CA GLN A 779 10.37 -74.31 -82.81
C GLN A 779 9.48 -75.32 -83.54
N LYS A 780 8.19 -75.41 -83.19
CA LYS A 780 7.22 -76.25 -83.91
C LYS A 780 6.87 -75.69 -85.30
N ALA A 781 6.87 -74.37 -85.47
CA ALA A 781 6.66 -73.72 -86.78
C ALA A 781 7.89 -73.80 -87.71
N ALA A 782 9.11 -73.86 -87.14
CA ALA A 782 10.35 -73.91 -87.91
C ALA A 782 10.66 -75.27 -88.57
N GLN A 783 9.91 -76.34 -88.24
CA GLN A 783 10.12 -77.68 -88.79
C GLN A 783 9.44 -77.87 -90.16
N GLN A 784 9.95 -77.19 -91.19
CA GLN A 784 9.82 -77.64 -92.58
C GLN A 784 11.08 -78.42 -92.99
N ALA A 785 10.91 -79.51 -93.74
CA ALA A 785 11.89 -80.59 -93.81
C ALA A 785 13.05 -80.35 -94.80
N THR A 786 14.24 -80.79 -94.41
CA THR A 786 15.44 -80.90 -95.27
C THR A 786 15.72 -82.35 -95.65
N VAL A 787 16.24 -82.56 -96.86
CA VAL A 787 16.74 -83.85 -97.36
C VAL A 787 18.18 -83.63 -97.86
N SER A 788 19.10 -84.54 -97.53
CA SER A 788 20.52 -84.45 -97.92
C SER A 788 20.89 -85.51 -98.96
N ALA A 789 21.65 -85.10 -99.98
CA ALA A 789 22.41 -86.00 -100.83
C ALA A 789 23.75 -86.35 -100.16
N GLY A 790 24.29 -87.53 -100.42
CA GLY A 790 25.37 -88.11 -99.60
C GLY A 790 26.44 -88.87 -100.38
N ASP A 791 26.96 -88.31 -101.46
CA ASP A 791 28.36 -88.55 -101.89
C ASP A 791 28.84 -87.52 -102.93
N SER A 792 30.15 -87.21 -102.91
CA SER A 792 30.74 -86.01 -103.52
C SER A 792 30.75 -85.94 -105.06
N ASN A 793 30.35 -87.00 -105.75
CA ASN A 793 30.34 -87.06 -107.22
C ASN A 793 28.94 -86.79 -107.81
N VAL A 794 28.03 -86.20 -107.03
CA VAL A 794 26.61 -85.99 -107.41
C VAL A 794 26.19 -84.55 -107.13
N VAL A 795 26.19 -83.72 -108.18
CA VAL A 795 25.74 -82.32 -108.15
C VAL A 795 24.21 -82.27 -108.26
N VAL A 796 23.54 -81.70 -107.26
CA VAL A 796 22.07 -81.49 -107.24
C VAL A 796 21.76 -80.00 -107.31
N THR A 797 20.93 -79.57 -108.28
CA THR A 797 20.61 -78.15 -108.52
C THR A 797 19.14 -77.83 -108.20
N PRO A 798 18.84 -76.89 -107.29
CA PRO A 798 17.47 -76.42 -107.02
C PRO A 798 16.98 -75.39 -108.05
N THR A 799 15.68 -75.41 -108.35
CA THR A 799 14.98 -74.39 -109.15
C THR A 799 13.64 -74.03 -108.53
N THR A 800 13.28 -72.74 -108.54
CA THR A 800 12.05 -72.24 -107.89
C THR A 800 10.88 -72.23 -108.88
N ASN A 801 9.75 -72.84 -108.50
CA ASN A 801 8.51 -72.80 -109.28
C ASN A 801 7.66 -71.57 -108.93
N SER A 802 6.64 -71.30 -109.75
CA SER A 802 5.80 -70.09 -109.69
C SER A 802 4.95 -69.93 -108.42
N SER A 803 4.99 -70.89 -107.50
CA SER A 803 4.33 -70.84 -106.19
C SER A 803 5.30 -70.51 -105.04
N GLY A 804 6.60 -70.34 -105.32
CA GLY A 804 7.66 -70.15 -104.32
C GLY A 804 8.20 -71.45 -103.71
N GLY A 805 7.86 -72.62 -104.27
CA GLY A 805 8.45 -73.92 -103.90
C GLY A 805 9.64 -74.29 -104.78
N THR A 806 10.36 -75.38 -104.44
CA THR A 806 11.64 -75.74 -105.07
C THR A 806 11.67 -77.19 -105.58
N ASP A 807 12.09 -77.37 -106.84
CA ASP A 807 12.27 -78.64 -107.57
C ASP A 807 13.77 -78.88 -107.92
N TYR A 808 14.22 -80.12 -108.23
CA TYR A 808 15.66 -80.51 -108.26
C TYR A 808 16.11 -81.41 -109.45
N GLU A 809 17.36 -81.26 -109.96
CA GLU A 809 18.01 -82.06 -111.05
C GLU A 809 19.49 -82.46 -110.74
N VAL A 810 20.12 -83.47 -111.40
CA VAL A 810 21.32 -84.22 -110.87
C VAL A 810 22.42 -84.70 -111.91
N LYS A 811 23.76 -84.44 -111.75
CA LYS A 811 24.93 -84.89 -112.64
C LYS A 811 26.35 -85.05 -111.92
N LEU A 812 27.50 -85.39 -112.61
CA LEU A 812 28.84 -85.87 -112.06
C LEU A 812 30.16 -85.07 -112.42
N ALA A 813 31.32 -85.32 -111.73
CA ALA A 813 32.60 -84.51 -111.71
C ALA A 813 34.03 -85.22 -111.69
N ASP A 814 34.85 -85.15 -110.60
CA ASP A 814 36.30 -85.52 -110.37
C ASP A 814 37.41 -84.54 -110.94
N GLU A 815 38.73 -84.42 -110.60
CA GLU A 815 39.83 -85.00 -109.72
C GLU A 815 40.97 -83.89 -109.50
N LEU A 816 42.23 -83.88 -108.95
CA LEU A 816 43.30 -84.74 -108.31
C LEU A 816 44.42 -83.84 -107.58
N GLU A 817 45.49 -84.39 -106.94
CA GLU A 817 46.58 -83.73 -106.09
C GLU A 817 48.02 -84.41 -106.22
N ILE A 818 49.24 -84.07 -105.70
CA ILE A 818 50.01 -82.97 -104.98
C ILE A 818 51.58 -83.24 -105.04
N GLY A 819 52.51 -82.38 -104.52
CA GLY A 819 54.02 -82.53 -104.61
C GLY A 819 54.93 -82.25 -103.36
N THR A 820 56.28 -82.30 -103.49
CA THR A 820 57.27 -82.08 -102.39
C THR A 820 58.41 -81.08 -102.70
N GLY A 821 58.57 -80.06 -101.85
CA GLY A 821 59.72 -79.14 -101.84
C GLY A 821 59.68 -78.00 -102.86
N VAL A 822 59.46 -78.29 -104.15
CA VAL A 822 59.37 -77.29 -105.24
C VAL A 822 58.33 -77.75 -106.28
N LYS A 823 57.26 -76.93 -106.47
CA LYS A 823 56.65 -76.48 -107.75
C LYS A 823 56.68 -77.49 -108.95
N VAL A 824 55.59 -77.84 -109.65
CA VAL A 824 54.54 -77.03 -110.34
C VAL A 824 53.34 -77.92 -110.75
N ASP A 825 52.33 -77.34 -111.42
CA ASP A 825 51.49 -78.03 -112.43
C ASP A 825 52.34 -78.56 -113.62
N GLY A 826 51.93 -78.39 -114.88
CA GLY A 826 52.72 -78.82 -116.05
C GLY A 826 53.56 -77.70 -116.70
N THR A 827 54.85 -77.50 -116.43
CA THR A 827 55.74 -78.10 -115.39
C THR A 827 57.03 -77.26 -115.29
N GLY A 828 57.21 -76.51 -114.19
CA GLY A 828 58.43 -75.75 -113.86
C GLY A 828 58.17 -74.27 -113.47
N ASP A 829 58.96 -73.63 -112.61
CA ASP A 829 60.23 -74.04 -111.99
C ASP A 829 60.60 -73.20 -110.74
N GLY A 830 61.48 -73.76 -109.89
CA GLY A 830 62.50 -73.04 -109.09
C GLY A 830 62.10 -72.14 -107.90
N LYS A 831 62.47 -72.56 -106.68
CA LYS A 831 63.04 -71.63 -105.67
C LYS A 831 64.43 -71.20 -106.18
N ILE A 832 64.88 -69.98 -105.92
CA ILE A 832 66.33 -69.69 -105.94
C ILE A 832 66.80 -69.09 -104.61
N ASP A 833 67.29 -69.97 -103.74
CA ASP A 833 68.38 -69.64 -102.82
C ASP A 833 69.67 -69.66 -103.65
N VAL A 834 70.57 -68.67 -103.52
CA VAL A 834 71.92 -68.79 -104.12
C VAL A 834 72.99 -68.74 -103.05
N GLY A 835 73.78 -69.82 -103.00
CA GLY A 835 75.22 -69.64 -102.80
C GLY A 835 75.75 -69.76 -101.38
N ASN A 836 75.10 -70.55 -100.52
CA ASN A 836 75.69 -71.06 -99.27
C ASN A 836 76.17 -69.96 -98.28
N GLY A 837 75.55 -68.77 -98.31
CA GLY A 837 75.69 -67.72 -97.29
C GLY A 837 77.03 -66.96 -97.30
N ASN A 838 77.17 -65.97 -98.18
CA ASN A 838 78.28 -64.99 -98.10
C ASN A 838 77.93 -63.60 -98.65
N VAL A 839 76.97 -63.52 -99.56
CA VAL A 839 76.09 -62.34 -99.63
C VAL A 839 74.68 -62.90 -99.48
N VAL A 840 73.95 -62.41 -98.48
CA VAL A 840 72.53 -62.71 -98.29
C VAL A 840 71.80 -61.85 -99.32
N ILE A 841 71.13 -62.54 -100.25
CA ILE A 841 70.69 -62.08 -101.58
C ILE A 841 69.32 -62.75 -101.90
N ASP A 842 68.25 -61.96 -101.83
CA ASP A 842 67.12 -61.97 -102.79
C ASP A 842 67.68 -61.58 -104.19
N GLY A 843 66.89 -61.27 -105.22
CA GLY A 843 67.42 -60.56 -106.40
C GLY A 843 68.30 -59.34 -106.06
N SER A 844 68.16 -58.79 -104.85
CA SER A 844 69.13 -57.96 -104.12
C SER A 844 69.42 -58.36 -102.65
N ASP A 845 68.40 -58.76 -101.87
CA ASP A 845 68.21 -58.51 -100.42
C ASP A 845 68.43 -57.03 -100.04
N GLY A 846 69.61 -56.44 -100.16
CA GLY A 846 70.83 -56.97 -99.53
C GLY A 846 70.79 -56.63 -98.04
N SER A 847 71.62 -57.27 -97.21
CA SER A 847 72.09 -56.54 -96.03
C SER A 847 72.96 -55.38 -96.53
N ILE A 848 72.37 -54.20 -96.78
CA ILE A 848 73.08 -53.06 -97.39
C ILE A 848 73.90 -52.32 -96.31
N THR A 849 74.83 -53.08 -95.73
CA THR A 849 75.99 -52.64 -94.97
C THR A 849 76.93 -51.90 -95.94
N ALA A 850 76.61 -50.64 -96.25
CA ALA A 850 77.31 -49.83 -97.23
C ALA A 850 78.02 -48.63 -96.59
N GLY A 851 79.18 -48.89 -95.96
CA GLY A 851 80.24 -47.89 -95.87
C GLY A 851 80.11 -46.76 -94.86
N GLY A 852 79.31 -46.89 -93.79
CA GLY A 852 79.39 -45.99 -92.62
C GLY A 852 78.05 -45.57 -92.01
N VAL A 853 76.95 -45.80 -92.71
CA VAL A 853 75.60 -45.85 -92.12
C VAL A 853 75.15 -47.31 -92.13
N THR A 854 74.48 -47.72 -91.06
CA THR A 854 74.20 -49.14 -90.79
C THR A 854 72.74 -49.27 -90.36
N ILE A 855 71.89 -49.75 -91.28
CA ILE A 855 70.44 -49.90 -91.10
C ILE A 855 70.22 -51.28 -90.47
N ASN A 856 70.23 -51.33 -89.14
CA ASN A 856 70.76 -52.49 -88.44
C ASN A 856 69.73 -53.54 -87.99
N LYS A 857 70.20 -54.79 -88.03
CA LYS A 857 69.49 -56.00 -87.63
C LYS A 857 69.96 -56.43 -86.23
N ASP A 858 69.90 -55.49 -85.30
CA ASP A 858 70.39 -55.58 -83.92
C ASP A 858 69.28 -55.19 -82.94
N ASP A 859 68.11 -55.84 -83.09
CA ASP A 859 66.98 -56.09 -82.18
C ASP A 859 66.40 -54.99 -81.25
N GLU A 860 66.93 -53.76 -81.22
CA GLU A 860 66.32 -52.59 -80.54
C GLU A 860 65.77 -51.51 -81.50
N GLY A 861 65.97 -51.65 -82.82
CA GLY A 861 65.36 -50.78 -83.83
C GLY A 861 65.88 -49.32 -83.84
N THR A 862 67.11 -49.09 -83.39
CA THR A 862 67.70 -47.74 -83.31
C THR A 862 68.17 -47.20 -84.67
N ILE A 863 68.13 -45.87 -84.82
CA ILE A 863 68.73 -45.15 -85.97
C ILE A 863 69.73 -44.12 -85.42
N ASN A 864 71.02 -44.41 -85.58
CA ASN A 864 72.10 -43.51 -85.17
C ASN A 864 72.53 -42.61 -86.34
N GLY A 865 72.55 -41.29 -86.14
CA GLY A 865 73.05 -40.33 -87.14
C GLY A 865 72.27 -39.02 -87.34
N VAL A 866 71.33 -38.65 -86.46
CA VAL A 866 70.58 -37.37 -86.51
C VAL A 866 71.24 -36.25 -85.69
N THR A 867 71.01 -34.98 -86.07
CA THR A 867 71.97 -33.88 -85.81
C THR A 867 71.40 -32.58 -85.20
N ASN A 868 70.22 -32.59 -84.58
CA ASN A 868 69.60 -31.40 -83.98
C ASN A 868 69.58 -31.48 -82.43
N THR A 869 70.33 -30.60 -81.74
CA THR A 869 70.64 -30.74 -80.30
C THR A 869 70.81 -29.44 -79.49
N THR A 870 70.44 -28.26 -80.01
CA THR A 870 70.62 -26.96 -79.28
C THR A 870 69.42 -26.03 -79.43
N TRP A 871 69.19 -25.14 -78.46
CA TRP A 871 68.11 -24.14 -78.50
C TRP A 871 68.67 -22.77 -78.88
N ASP A 872 68.17 -22.20 -79.98
CA ASP A 872 68.40 -20.83 -80.42
C ASP A 872 67.05 -20.08 -80.34
N PRO A 873 66.89 -19.07 -79.46
CA PRO A 873 65.63 -18.36 -79.29
C PRO A 873 65.24 -17.51 -80.51
N ASP A 874 66.17 -17.17 -81.39
CA ASP A 874 65.96 -16.28 -82.54
C ASP A 874 65.81 -17.05 -83.87
N ASN A 875 65.98 -18.38 -83.90
CA ASN A 875 65.97 -19.16 -85.15
C ASN A 875 65.54 -20.64 -85.01
N TYR A 876 64.26 -20.89 -84.74
CA TYR A 876 63.69 -22.25 -84.60
C TYR A 876 63.06 -22.79 -85.89
N VAL A 877 63.29 -24.07 -86.20
CA VAL A 877 62.77 -24.74 -87.42
C VAL A 877 61.52 -25.57 -87.11
N SER A 878 60.39 -25.25 -87.74
CA SER A 878 59.16 -26.05 -87.65
C SER A 878 59.26 -27.34 -88.46
N GLY A 879 58.82 -28.47 -87.89
CA GLY A 879 58.74 -29.77 -88.57
C GLY A 879 59.78 -30.83 -88.15
N GLN A 880 60.53 -30.61 -87.07
CA GLN A 880 61.43 -31.61 -86.48
C GLN A 880 61.08 -31.86 -85.00
N ALA A 881 61.49 -33.02 -84.47
CA ALA A 881 61.35 -33.34 -83.05
C ALA A 881 62.44 -32.64 -82.21
N ALA A 882 62.05 -32.16 -81.03
CA ALA A 882 62.92 -31.50 -80.04
C ALA A 882 63.46 -32.51 -79.00
N THR A 883 64.59 -32.18 -78.36
CA THR A 883 65.27 -33.05 -77.37
C THR A 883 65.28 -32.44 -75.96
N GLU A 884 65.44 -33.28 -74.93
CA GLU A 884 65.27 -32.88 -73.51
C GLU A 884 66.25 -31.80 -73.01
N ASP A 885 67.42 -31.63 -73.63
CA ASP A 885 68.41 -30.62 -73.24
C ASP A 885 67.93 -29.16 -73.45
N GLN A 886 66.99 -28.92 -74.37
CA GLN A 886 66.61 -27.57 -74.79
C GLN A 886 65.89 -26.75 -73.71
N LEU A 887 65.26 -27.38 -72.71
CA LEU A 887 64.41 -26.70 -71.73
C LEU A 887 65.19 -25.94 -70.63
N LYS A 888 66.48 -26.23 -70.45
CA LYS A 888 67.26 -25.77 -69.28
C LYS A 888 67.70 -24.30 -69.34
N ALA A 889 67.74 -23.69 -70.52
CA ALA A 889 68.44 -22.41 -70.75
C ALA A 889 67.63 -21.13 -70.44
N ILE A 890 66.35 -21.23 -70.07
CA ILE A 890 65.47 -20.06 -69.85
C ILE A 890 65.66 -19.43 -68.45
N HIS A 891 66.22 -20.17 -67.50
CA HIS A 891 66.24 -19.84 -66.07
C HIS A 891 67.09 -18.61 -65.70
N ASP A 892 68.23 -18.39 -66.36
CA ASP A 892 69.30 -17.54 -65.81
C ASP A 892 69.20 -16.04 -66.14
N LYS A 893 68.11 -15.59 -66.78
CA LYS A 893 68.00 -14.25 -67.41
C LYS A 893 67.40 -13.16 -66.52
N ALA A 894 67.63 -13.22 -65.20
CA ALA A 894 66.88 -12.46 -64.18
C ALA A 894 67.74 -11.62 -63.21
N ALA A 895 68.93 -11.17 -63.61
CA ALA A 895 69.97 -10.68 -62.68
C ALA A 895 70.44 -9.20 -62.84
N GLU A 896 69.82 -8.40 -63.72
CA GLU A 896 70.16 -6.98 -63.95
C GLU A 896 68.98 -6.09 -63.47
N ALA A 897 69.02 -5.18 -62.49
CA ALA A 897 70.06 -4.35 -61.83
C ALA A 897 70.45 -3.06 -62.60
N ALA A 898 70.73 -1.89 -62.00
CA ALA A 898 70.41 -1.39 -60.64
C ALA A 898 70.57 0.17 -60.45
N GLU A 899 70.68 0.98 -61.51
CA GLU A 899 71.20 2.38 -61.39
C GLU A 899 70.18 3.50 -61.70
N LEU A 900 69.90 4.39 -60.73
CA LEU A 900 70.02 5.88 -60.82
C LEU A 900 69.60 6.61 -59.52
N ALA A 901 70.36 7.63 -59.07
CA ALA A 901 70.03 8.51 -57.93
C ALA A 901 70.85 9.83 -57.92
N ALA A 902 70.42 10.88 -57.17
CA ALA A 902 71.23 11.85 -56.36
C ALA A 902 70.66 13.30 -56.21
N LYS A 903 70.79 13.92 -55.01
CA LYS A 903 71.17 15.36 -54.67
C LYS A 903 70.69 15.88 -53.28
N HIS A 904 70.92 17.17 -52.97
CA HIS A 904 71.28 17.72 -51.64
C HIS A 904 71.01 19.24 -51.47
N THR A 905 70.98 19.80 -50.23
CA THR A 905 71.60 21.09 -49.71
C THR A 905 71.14 21.41 -48.24
N THR A 906 71.74 22.35 -47.46
CA THR A 906 71.52 22.64 -45.98
C THR A 906 71.83 24.10 -45.49
N MET A 907 71.55 24.47 -44.21
CA MET A 907 72.05 25.65 -43.41
C MET A 907 72.05 25.35 -41.87
N GLU A 908 72.59 26.24 -40.98
CA GLU A 908 72.90 25.98 -39.54
C GLU A 908 72.81 27.23 -38.60
N ALA A 909 72.77 27.05 -37.25
CA ALA A 909 72.59 28.06 -36.17
C ALA A 909 73.78 28.17 -35.18
N VAL A 910 73.77 29.15 -34.23
CA VAL A 910 75.00 29.58 -33.50
C VAL A 910 74.99 29.48 -31.95
N ASP A 911 73.84 29.42 -31.26
CA ASP A 911 73.81 29.10 -29.81
C ASP A 911 72.57 28.29 -29.38
N ASN A 912 72.66 27.67 -28.20
CA ASN A 912 71.68 26.71 -27.69
C ASN A 912 70.33 27.31 -27.25
N ASN A 913 70.05 28.60 -27.49
CA ASN A 913 68.74 29.20 -27.25
C ASN A 913 68.01 29.65 -28.53
N ILE A 914 68.59 29.44 -29.73
CA ILE A 914 67.96 29.77 -31.02
C ILE A 914 68.13 28.61 -32.03
N LEU A 915 67.01 28.16 -32.60
CA LEU A 915 66.94 27.07 -33.59
C LEU A 915 66.69 27.64 -35.01
N ILE A 916 67.22 26.95 -36.04
CA ILE A 916 66.94 27.24 -37.45
C ILE A 916 66.47 25.95 -38.12
N GLU A 917 65.23 25.94 -38.60
CA GLU A 917 64.63 24.79 -39.27
C GLU A 917 64.64 24.94 -40.80
N LYS A 918 64.41 23.82 -41.49
CA LYS A 918 64.45 23.72 -42.96
C LYS A 918 63.23 22.99 -43.50
N SER A 919 62.66 23.48 -44.60
CA SER A 919 61.61 22.81 -45.38
C SER A 919 61.88 22.95 -46.89
N THR A 920 60.98 22.41 -47.71
CA THR A 920 61.11 22.42 -49.18
C THR A 920 59.76 22.78 -49.80
N ASN A 921 59.78 23.71 -50.76
CA ASN A 921 58.62 24.22 -51.49
C ASN A 921 58.04 23.15 -52.44
N ALA A 922 56.79 23.35 -52.90
CA ALA A 922 56.09 22.42 -53.80
C ALA A 922 56.85 22.07 -55.10
N ASP A 923 57.76 22.94 -55.56
CA ASP A 923 58.58 22.75 -56.77
C ASP A 923 59.94 22.05 -56.50
N GLY A 924 60.21 21.60 -55.27
CA GLY A 924 61.42 20.85 -54.90
C GLY A 924 62.65 21.70 -54.57
N GLY A 925 62.48 22.99 -54.23
CA GLY A 925 63.54 23.90 -53.76
C GLY A 925 63.35 24.33 -52.30
N ASP A 926 64.43 24.68 -51.61
CA ASP A 926 64.48 24.77 -50.14
C ASP A 926 64.09 26.12 -49.50
N HIS A 927 63.61 26.07 -48.25
CA HIS A 927 63.16 27.19 -47.39
C HIS A 927 63.61 27.01 -45.93
N HIS A 928 63.64 28.08 -45.11
CA HIS A 928 64.15 28.04 -43.73
C HIS A 928 63.45 29.06 -42.79
N GLU A 929 63.33 28.71 -41.49
CA GLU A 929 62.63 29.48 -40.45
C GLU A 929 63.44 29.55 -39.12
N LEU A 930 63.29 30.63 -38.32
CA LEU A 930 64.00 30.85 -37.04
C LEU A 930 63.06 30.73 -35.82
N LYS A 931 63.51 30.05 -34.75
CA LYS A 931 62.76 29.79 -33.50
C LYS A 931 63.64 29.95 -32.25
N LEU A 932 63.03 30.03 -31.07
CA LEU A 932 63.76 29.85 -29.79
C LEU A 932 63.89 28.34 -29.49
N ASN A 933 64.87 27.98 -28.65
CA ASN A 933 65.12 26.58 -28.35
C ASN A 933 64.21 26.00 -27.27
N ASP A 934 63.94 24.71 -27.42
CA ASP A 934 63.00 23.88 -26.67
C ASP A 934 63.17 23.89 -25.14
N VAL A 935 64.41 23.97 -24.63
CA VAL A 935 64.70 23.74 -23.20
C VAL A 935 65.42 24.93 -22.56
N VAL A 936 64.81 25.49 -21.52
CA VAL A 936 65.33 26.60 -20.71
C VAL A 936 65.65 26.13 -19.29
N GLU A 937 66.93 26.13 -18.93
CA GLU A 937 67.37 25.78 -17.58
C GLU A 937 67.52 27.01 -16.68
N ILE A 938 66.98 26.95 -15.46
CA ILE A 938 67.00 28.04 -14.48
C ILE A 938 67.56 27.53 -13.14
N GLY A 939 68.68 28.11 -12.71
CA GLY A 939 69.40 27.71 -11.49
C GLY A 939 70.45 26.61 -11.74
N SER A 940 70.92 25.97 -10.66
CA SER A 940 72.00 24.97 -10.74
C SER A 940 71.95 23.97 -9.59
N GLY A 941 72.44 22.74 -9.82
CA GLY A 941 72.45 21.64 -8.85
C GLY A 941 71.27 20.67 -9.03
N ALA A 942 71.13 19.73 -8.09
CA ALA A 942 70.11 18.66 -8.18
C ALA A 942 68.65 19.17 -8.16
N ASN A 943 68.43 20.37 -7.63
CA ASN A 943 67.12 21.04 -7.58
C ASN A 943 67.03 22.20 -8.58
N LYS A 944 67.82 22.19 -9.67
CA LYS A 944 67.63 23.15 -10.78
C LYS A 944 66.24 22.98 -11.38
N VAL A 945 65.66 24.06 -11.89
CA VAL A 945 64.37 24.02 -12.58
C VAL A 945 64.63 23.96 -14.08
N THR A 946 64.35 22.82 -14.69
CA THR A 946 64.35 22.69 -16.15
C THR A 946 62.94 22.96 -16.65
N ILE A 947 62.77 23.92 -17.57
CA ILE A 947 61.50 24.21 -18.25
C ILE A 947 61.69 23.88 -19.73
N ASP A 948 61.16 22.75 -20.14
CA ASP A 948 61.12 22.30 -21.52
C ASP A 948 59.80 22.77 -22.15
N GLY A 949 59.86 23.78 -23.02
CA GLY A 949 58.69 24.36 -23.70
C GLY A 949 58.13 23.49 -24.83
N THR A 950 58.87 22.50 -25.33
CA THR A 950 58.48 21.71 -26.52
C THR A 950 57.97 20.31 -26.16
N ASN A 951 58.56 19.66 -25.15
CA ASN A 951 57.90 18.56 -24.44
C ASN A 951 56.89 19.08 -23.39
N GLY A 952 56.89 20.39 -23.12
CA GLY A 952 56.00 21.09 -22.19
C GLY A 952 56.22 20.74 -20.71
N THR A 953 57.43 20.29 -20.34
CA THR A 953 57.72 19.75 -19.00
C THR A 953 58.40 20.75 -18.06
N VAL A 954 58.11 20.63 -16.77
CA VAL A 954 58.77 21.34 -15.67
C VAL A 954 59.30 20.31 -14.67
N SER A 955 60.60 20.32 -14.44
CA SER A 955 61.30 19.33 -13.62
C SER A 955 61.98 19.95 -12.41
N THR A 956 61.78 19.39 -11.22
CA THR A 956 62.49 19.78 -9.98
C THR A 956 62.85 18.54 -9.15
N GLY A 957 64.11 18.10 -9.20
CA GLY A 957 64.57 16.93 -8.45
C GLY A 957 63.82 15.66 -8.84
N ASN A 958 63.15 15.01 -7.87
CA ASN A 958 62.39 13.76 -8.08
C ASN A 958 60.95 13.99 -8.59
N ILE A 959 60.51 15.24 -8.76
CA ILE A 959 59.18 15.57 -9.27
C ILE A 959 59.32 16.09 -10.71
N ASN A 960 58.73 15.36 -11.65
CA ASN A 960 58.70 15.72 -13.06
C ASN A 960 57.24 15.91 -13.49
N MET A 961 56.90 17.09 -14.02
CA MET A 961 55.55 17.45 -14.45
C MET A 961 55.56 17.70 -15.95
N ASN A 962 54.81 16.91 -16.71
CA ASN A 962 54.59 17.14 -18.14
C ASN A 962 53.29 17.94 -18.32
N GLY A 963 53.40 19.21 -18.72
CA GLY A 963 52.27 20.10 -18.97
C GLY A 963 51.56 19.88 -20.31
N THR A 964 52.12 19.07 -21.21
CA THR A 964 51.50 18.72 -22.50
C THR A 964 50.41 17.67 -22.34
N ASN A 965 50.59 16.71 -21.43
CA ASN A 965 49.58 15.68 -21.10
C ASN A 965 49.07 15.76 -19.64
N GLY A 966 49.56 16.68 -18.82
CA GLY A 966 49.18 16.81 -17.41
C GLY A 966 49.74 15.71 -16.50
N MET A 967 50.73 14.92 -16.95
CA MET A 967 51.28 13.80 -16.18
C MET A 967 52.30 14.27 -15.14
N ILE A 968 52.11 13.89 -13.87
CA ILE A 968 52.99 14.19 -12.74
C ILE A 968 53.58 12.87 -12.23
N THR A 969 54.91 12.75 -12.23
CA THR A 969 55.61 11.60 -11.66
C THR A 969 56.40 12.03 -10.42
N ALA A 970 56.17 11.34 -9.30
CA ALA A 970 56.89 11.54 -8.03
C ALA A 970 57.37 10.17 -7.51
N ASP A 971 58.68 9.95 -7.60
CA ASP A 971 59.36 8.66 -7.38
C ASP A 971 58.72 7.48 -8.15
N LYS A 972 57.79 6.75 -7.51
CA LYS A 972 57.08 5.60 -8.10
C LYS A 972 55.61 5.87 -8.45
N ILE A 973 55.03 6.96 -7.96
CA ILE A 973 53.62 7.29 -8.20
C ILE A 973 53.53 8.16 -9.45
N THR A 974 52.64 7.79 -10.36
CA THR A 974 52.44 8.47 -11.64
C THR A 974 50.97 8.86 -11.77
N ILE A 975 50.67 10.16 -11.70
CA ILE A 975 49.32 10.69 -11.88
C ILE A 975 49.24 11.20 -13.33
N ASP A 976 48.47 10.55 -14.19
CA ASP A 976 48.31 10.96 -15.58
C ASP A 976 47.02 11.78 -15.74
N GLY A 977 47.16 13.11 -15.84
CA GLY A 977 46.03 14.02 -16.06
C GLY A 977 45.34 13.86 -17.42
N GLY A 978 45.98 13.22 -18.40
CA GLY A 978 45.45 13.03 -19.75
C GLY A 978 44.57 11.79 -19.88
N SER A 979 44.95 10.69 -19.23
CA SER A 979 44.11 9.48 -19.12
C SER A 979 43.19 9.47 -17.88
N GLY A 980 43.49 10.31 -16.88
CA GLY A 980 42.79 10.36 -15.60
C GLY A 980 43.20 9.26 -14.61
N THR A 981 44.32 8.57 -14.86
CA THR A 981 44.75 7.37 -14.10
C THR A 981 45.84 7.66 -13.05
N ILE A 982 45.93 6.79 -12.04
CA ILE A 982 46.99 6.83 -11.02
C ILE A 982 47.72 5.48 -11.00
N GLY A 983 48.91 5.47 -11.61
CA GLY A 983 49.83 4.34 -11.64
C GLY A 983 50.80 4.31 -10.45
N GLY A 984 51.45 3.15 -10.25
CA GLY A 984 52.44 2.93 -9.20
C GLY A 984 51.86 2.45 -7.85
N LEU A 985 50.55 2.27 -7.76
CA LEU A 985 49.88 1.69 -6.58
C LEU A 985 50.28 0.22 -6.43
N THR A 986 50.75 -0.17 -5.23
CA THR A 986 51.28 -1.53 -4.97
C THR A 986 50.21 -2.56 -4.56
N ASN A 987 48.94 -2.24 -4.73
CA ASN A 987 47.79 -3.00 -4.23
C ASN A 987 47.04 -3.64 -5.40
N THR A 988 47.59 -4.71 -6.00
CA THR A 988 47.19 -5.24 -7.32
C THR A 988 46.38 -6.53 -7.30
N THR A 989 46.06 -7.08 -6.11
CA THR A 989 45.33 -8.36 -5.96
C THR A 989 44.16 -8.20 -5.00
N TRP A 990 42.98 -8.73 -5.34
CA TRP A 990 41.85 -8.74 -4.42
C TRP A 990 41.96 -9.91 -3.44
N ASP A 991 42.09 -9.59 -2.15
CA ASP A 991 41.96 -10.54 -1.04
C ASP A 991 40.62 -10.26 -0.33
N ALA A 992 39.71 -11.24 -0.36
CA ALA A 992 38.39 -11.12 0.23
C ALA A 992 38.40 -11.18 1.77
N ASP A 993 39.44 -11.78 2.37
CA ASP A 993 39.55 -11.98 3.82
C ASP A 993 40.30 -10.83 4.52
N ASN A 994 41.14 -10.07 3.79
CA ASN A 994 42.01 -9.03 4.36
C ASN A 994 41.97 -7.64 3.66
N TYR A 995 40.79 -7.19 3.21
CA TYR A 995 40.68 -5.84 2.61
C TYR A 995 40.90 -4.72 3.65
N VAL A 996 41.68 -3.69 3.28
CA VAL A 996 42.06 -2.57 4.16
C VAL A 996 41.45 -1.26 3.64
N SER A 997 40.71 -0.54 4.49
CA SER A 997 40.11 0.75 4.13
C SER A 997 41.12 1.91 4.18
N GLY A 998 40.90 2.91 3.32
CA GLY A 998 41.73 4.13 3.28
C GLY A 998 42.87 4.13 2.24
N GLN A 999 43.00 3.09 1.43
CA GLN A 999 43.86 3.09 0.23
C GLN A 999 43.02 3.22 -1.05
N ALA A 1000 43.62 3.73 -2.13
CA ALA A 1000 43.04 3.62 -3.45
C ALA A 1000 43.12 2.17 -3.94
N ALA A 1001 42.01 1.61 -4.42
CA ALA A 1001 42.00 0.32 -5.11
C ALA A 1001 42.63 0.47 -6.49
N SER A 1002 43.35 -0.56 -6.95
CA SER A 1002 43.83 -0.60 -8.34
C SER A 1002 42.73 -1.03 -9.30
N GLU A 1003 42.89 -0.69 -10.58
CA GLU A 1003 42.02 -1.19 -11.64
C GLU A 1003 42.08 -2.73 -11.74
N ASP A 1004 43.25 -3.34 -11.50
CA ASP A 1004 43.41 -4.80 -11.43
C ASP A 1004 42.55 -5.45 -10.33
N GLN A 1005 42.48 -4.83 -9.15
CA GLN A 1005 41.60 -5.29 -8.07
C GLN A 1005 40.12 -5.17 -8.46
N LEU A 1006 39.71 -4.01 -8.96
CA LEU A 1006 38.33 -3.77 -9.36
C LEU A 1006 37.90 -4.71 -10.50
N LYS A 1007 38.80 -4.94 -11.46
CA LYS A 1007 38.62 -5.91 -12.56
C LYS A 1007 38.55 -7.35 -12.04
N THR A 1008 39.39 -7.72 -11.07
CA THR A 1008 39.34 -9.06 -10.45
C THR A 1008 38.00 -9.30 -9.76
N VAL A 1009 37.48 -8.32 -9.00
CA VAL A 1009 36.14 -8.38 -8.40
C VAL A 1009 35.05 -8.45 -9.47
N TYR A 1010 35.13 -7.61 -10.51
CA TYR A 1010 34.17 -7.59 -11.61
C TYR A 1010 34.12 -8.92 -12.38
N ASP A 1011 35.26 -9.55 -12.67
CA ASP A 1011 35.34 -10.80 -13.43
C ASP A 1011 35.10 -12.07 -12.60
N THR A 1012 35.13 -11.98 -11.27
CA THR A 1012 34.73 -13.08 -10.36
C THR A 1012 33.28 -12.98 -9.87
N ALA A 1013 32.63 -11.83 -10.06
CA ALA A 1013 31.21 -11.65 -9.76
C ALA A 1013 30.31 -12.32 -10.81
N VAL A 1014 29.15 -12.82 -10.37
CA VAL A 1014 28.08 -13.26 -11.27
C VAL A 1014 27.48 -12.04 -11.95
N LYS A 1015 27.61 -11.96 -13.28
CA LYS A 1015 27.12 -10.85 -14.09
C LYS A 1015 25.70 -11.13 -14.58
N TYR A 1016 24.90 -10.07 -14.70
CA TYR A 1016 23.68 -10.10 -15.51
C TYR A 1016 24.03 -10.16 -16.99
N ASP A 1017 23.14 -10.74 -17.80
CA ASP A 1017 23.26 -10.73 -19.26
C ASP A 1017 23.30 -9.29 -19.79
N VAL A 1018 23.88 -9.10 -20.96
CA VAL A 1018 23.70 -7.88 -21.76
C VAL A 1018 22.81 -8.14 -22.97
N ASP A 1019 22.01 -7.16 -23.36
CA ASP A 1019 21.26 -7.18 -24.61
C ASP A 1019 22.16 -6.92 -25.83
N SER A 1020 21.60 -7.00 -27.04
CA SER A 1020 22.32 -6.75 -28.28
C SER A 1020 22.75 -5.27 -28.51
N GLY A 1021 22.32 -4.35 -27.63
CA GLY A 1021 22.82 -2.97 -27.55
C GLY A 1021 23.89 -2.78 -26.46
N GLY A 1022 24.23 -3.81 -25.69
CA GLY A 1022 25.18 -3.75 -24.57
C GLY A 1022 24.57 -3.30 -23.24
N ASN A 1023 23.25 -3.17 -23.13
CA ASN A 1023 22.58 -2.76 -21.89
C ASN A 1023 22.45 -3.95 -20.93
N ILE A 1024 22.60 -3.71 -19.63
CA ILE A 1024 22.52 -4.75 -18.59
C ILE A 1024 21.05 -5.20 -18.40
N ASN A 1025 20.77 -6.45 -18.75
CA ASN A 1025 19.48 -7.11 -18.57
C ASN A 1025 19.37 -7.71 -17.16
N THR A 1026 18.91 -6.90 -16.20
CA THR A 1026 18.71 -7.33 -14.81
C THR A 1026 17.68 -8.46 -14.62
N GLY A 1027 16.94 -8.84 -15.67
CA GLY A 1027 16.01 -9.97 -15.67
C GLY A 1027 16.62 -11.32 -16.07
N LYS A 1028 17.91 -11.39 -16.47
CA LYS A 1028 18.54 -12.65 -16.90
C LYS A 1028 20.00 -12.76 -16.47
N ILE A 1029 20.41 -13.96 -16.08
CA ILE A 1029 21.79 -14.33 -15.75
C ILE A 1029 22.11 -15.63 -16.49
N THR A 1030 23.13 -15.61 -17.35
CA THR A 1030 23.71 -16.79 -17.98
C THR A 1030 25.05 -17.10 -17.33
N LEU A 1031 25.12 -18.18 -16.54
CA LEU A 1031 26.37 -18.60 -15.93
C LEU A 1031 27.30 -19.17 -17.02
N GLU A 1032 28.48 -18.57 -17.19
CA GLU A 1032 29.41 -18.95 -18.25
C GLU A 1032 29.95 -20.39 -18.09
N GLY A 1033 30.14 -21.05 -19.23
CA GLY A 1033 30.73 -22.38 -19.33
C GLY A 1033 29.92 -23.33 -20.23
N SER A 1034 30.56 -23.92 -21.25
CA SER A 1034 29.91 -24.82 -22.21
C SER A 1034 29.39 -26.14 -21.62
N SER A 1035 29.71 -26.42 -20.36
CA SER A 1035 29.25 -27.60 -19.60
C SER A 1035 28.16 -27.27 -18.57
N GLY A 1036 27.80 -25.98 -18.41
CA GLY A 1036 26.95 -25.50 -17.32
C GLY A 1036 27.65 -25.43 -15.96
N THR A 1037 27.13 -24.59 -15.07
CA THR A 1037 27.69 -24.32 -13.74
C THR A 1037 26.75 -24.77 -12.64
N THR A 1038 27.22 -25.61 -11.73
CA THR A 1038 26.43 -26.13 -10.60
C THR A 1038 26.31 -25.11 -9.47
N ILE A 1039 25.10 -24.66 -9.17
CA ILE A 1039 24.82 -23.79 -8.02
C ILE A 1039 24.76 -24.65 -6.74
N GLY A 1040 25.77 -24.53 -5.89
CA GLY A 1040 25.84 -25.21 -4.60
C GLY A 1040 25.06 -24.52 -3.48
N ASN A 1041 24.82 -25.23 -2.37
CA ASN A 1041 24.22 -24.70 -1.13
C ASN A 1041 22.84 -24.00 -1.27
N VAL A 1042 22.09 -24.30 -2.34
CA VAL A 1042 20.71 -23.81 -2.53
C VAL A 1042 19.80 -24.42 -1.46
N ALA A 1043 19.24 -23.57 -0.60
CA ALA A 1043 18.22 -23.96 0.38
C ALA A 1043 16.96 -24.53 -0.31
N ALA A 1044 16.08 -25.19 0.43
CA ALA A 1044 14.80 -25.62 -0.14
C ALA A 1044 13.90 -24.39 -0.32
N GLY A 1045 13.72 -23.94 -1.57
CA GLY A 1045 12.87 -22.80 -1.91
C GLY A 1045 11.39 -23.07 -1.61
N GLU A 1046 10.56 -22.04 -1.45
CA GLU A 1046 9.13 -22.24 -1.28
C GLU A 1046 8.52 -22.91 -2.52
N VAL A 1047 7.73 -23.98 -2.34
CA VAL A 1047 7.02 -24.65 -3.45
C VAL A 1047 5.56 -24.18 -3.45
N SER A 1048 5.35 -22.97 -3.95
CA SER A 1048 4.03 -22.33 -4.08
C SER A 1048 3.84 -21.72 -5.46
N ALA A 1049 2.60 -21.44 -5.84
CA ALA A 1049 2.24 -20.91 -7.17
C ALA A 1049 2.77 -19.50 -7.47
N THR A 1050 3.35 -18.82 -6.48
CA THR A 1050 3.94 -17.47 -6.58
C THR A 1050 5.42 -17.43 -6.24
N SER A 1051 6.04 -18.58 -5.96
CA SER A 1051 7.45 -18.64 -5.60
C SER A 1051 8.36 -18.29 -6.79
N MET A 1052 9.43 -17.56 -6.49
CA MET A 1052 10.53 -17.27 -7.42
C MET A 1052 11.85 -17.91 -6.96
N ASP A 1053 11.78 -18.78 -5.94
CA ASP A 1053 12.96 -19.44 -5.37
C ASP A 1053 13.48 -20.55 -6.28
N ALA A 1054 14.80 -20.77 -6.25
CA ALA A 1054 15.41 -21.90 -6.93
C ALA A 1054 15.10 -23.21 -6.19
N VAL A 1055 14.31 -24.09 -6.82
CA VAL A 1055 14.07 -25.45 -6.31
C VAL A 1055 15.37 -26.26 -6.30
N ASN A 1056 15.67 -26.93 -5.19
CA ASN A 1056 16.91 -27.69 -5.03
C ASN A 1056 16.71 -29.20 -5.28
N GLY A 1057 17.82 -29.93 -5.29
CA GLY A 1057 17.85 -31.36 -5.61
C GLY A 1057 17.05 -32.26 -4.66
N SER A 1058 16.85 -31.89 -3.37
CA SER A 1058 16.08 -32.73 -2.45
C SER A 1058 14.57 -32.60 -2.69
N GLN A 1059 14.10 -31.43 -3.14
CA GLN A 1059 12.70 -31.19 -3.47
C GLN A 1059 12.29 -31.99 -4.73
N LEU A 1060 13.12 -31.97 -5.77
CA LEU A 1060 12.91 -32.80 -6.96
C LEU A 1060 13.06 -34.30 -6.65
N TYR A 1061 13.93 -34.68 -5.71
CA TYR A 1061 14.05 -36.06 -5.26
C TYR A 1061 12.82 -36.56 -4.49
N GLN A 1062 12.10 -35.68 -3.79
CA GLN A 1062 10.81 -36.03 -3.18
C GLN A 1062 9.75 -36.32 -4.25
N VAL A 1063 9.58 -35.43 -5.24
CA VAL A 1063 8.67 -35.66 -6.38
C VAL A 1063 9.01 -36.96 -7.12
N LYS A 1064 10.29 -37.31 -7.25
CA LYS A 1064 10.74 -38.59 -7.82
C LYS A 1064 10.30 -39.81 -6.99
N GLN A 1065 10.28 -39.71 -5.65
CA GLN A 1065 9.72 -40.77 -4.81
C GLN A 1065 8.21 -40.90 -5.00
N ASP A 1066 7.49 -39.80 -5.08
CA ASP A 1066 6.03 -39.80 -5.27
C ASP A 1066 5.64 -40.42 -6.62
N ILE A 1067 6.39 -40.11 -7.69
CA ILE A 1067 6.26 -40.77 -9.01
C ILE A 1067 6.56 -42.28 -8.93
N ASN A 1068 7.57 -42.69 -8.15
CA ASN A 1068 7.86 -44.12 -7.96
C ASN A 1068 6.73 -44.83 -7.19
N ASN A 1069 6.11 -44.17 -6.21
CA ASN A 1069 4.96 -44.71 -5.47
C ASN A 1069 3.75 -44.87 -6.40
N ILE A 1070 3.45 -43.85 -7.23
CA ILE A 1070 2.40 -43.92 -8.26
C ILE A 1070 2.65 -45.09 -9.24
N ASN A 1071 3.89 -45.29 -9.69
CA ASN A 1071 4.24 -46.44 -10.56
C ASN A 1071 4.03 -47.80 -9.86
N GLN A 1072 4.30 -47.90 -8.55
CA GLN A 1072 3.98 -49.11 -7.79
C GLN A 1072 2.47 -49.33 -7.66
N ASP A 1073 1.68 -48.28 -7.44
CA ASP A 1073 0.22 -48.40 -7.30
C ASP A 1073 -0.47 -48.70 -8.64
N ILE A 1074 0.03 -48.15 -9.76
CA ILE A 1074 -0.36 -48.57 -11.12
C ILE A 1074 -0.02 -50.05 -11.35
N THR A 1075 1.13 -50.53 -10.87
CA THR A 1075 1.52 -51.94 -10.99
C THR A 1075 0.60 -52.86 -10.18
N LYS A 1076 0.25 -52.47 -8.93
CA LYS A 1076 -0.74 -53.19 -8.10
C LYS A 1076 -2.12 -53.22 -8.75
N LEU A 1077 -2.55 -52.11 -9.37
CA LEU A 1077 -3.82 -52.04 -10.08
C LEU A 1077 -3.83 -52.96 -11.31
N GLY A 1078 -2.72 -53.08 -12.03
CA GLY A 1078 -2.54 -54.08 -13.09
C GLY A 1078 -2.67 -55.51 -12.55
N ASP A 1079 -1.94 -55.84 -11.48
CA ASP A 1079 -2.02 -57.14 -10.80
C ASP A 1079 -3.45 -57.47 -10.33
N GLU A 1080 -4.20 -56.49 -9.82
CA GLU A 1080 -5.59 -56.65 -9.38
C GLU A 1080 -6.57 -56.80 -10.56
N ILE A 1081 -6.38 -56.04 -11.65
CA ILE A 1081 -7.17 -56.19 -12.89
C ILE A 1081 -6.97 -57.58 -13.50
N ASP A 1082 -5.73 -58.08 -13.57
CA ASP A 1082 -5.46 -59.43 -14.07
C ASP A 1082 -6.04 -60.52 -13.15
N THR A 1083 -6.02 -60.28 -11.84
CA THR A 1083 -6.65 -61.16 -10.84
C THR A 1083 -8.18 -61.18 -10.97
N VAL A 1084 -8.81 -60.02 -11.22
CA VAL A 1084 -10.23 -59.86 -11.52
C VAL A 1084 -10.59 -60.52 -12.86
N GLY A 1085 -9.72 -60.43 -13.87
CA GLY A 1085 -9.85 -61.15 -15.14
C GLY A 1085 -9.83 -62.67 -14.95
N ALA A 1086 -8.90 -63.19 -14.14
CA ALA A 1086 -8.80 -64.63 -13.86
C ALA A 1086 -10.02 -65.14 -13.08
N LEU A 1087 -10.46 -64.39 -12.06
CA LEU A 1087 -11.70 -64.65 -11.31
C LEU A 1087 -12.93 -64.65 -12.25
N SER A 1088 -13.00 -63.71 -13.17
CA SER A 1088 -14.10 -63.61 -14.14
C SER A 1088 -14.09 -64.76 -15.14
N ALA A 1089 -12.92 -65.18 -15.63
CA ALA A 1089 -12.76 -66.36 -16.49
C ALA A 1089 -13.15 -67.66 -15.76
N ALA A 1090 -12.75 -67.81 -14.49
CA ALA A 1090 -13.14 -68.95 -13.66
C ALA A 1090 -14.67 -68.98 -13.44
N MET A 1091 -15.28 -67.84 -13.12
CA MET A 1091 -16.73 -67.70 -12.93
C MET A 1091 -17.51 -67.97 -14.23
N ALA A 1092 -17.02 -67.50 -15.38
CA ALA A 1092 -17.62 -67.77 -16.69
C ALA A 1092 -17.51 -69.23 -17.12
N GLY A 1093 -16.55 -69.99 -16.57
CA GLY A 1093 -16.43 -71.43 -16.78
C GLY A 1093 -17.54 -72.25 -16.11
N LEU A 1094 -18.27 -71.70 -15.13
CA LEU A 1094 -19.30 -72.40 -14.35
C LEU A 1094 -20.58 -72.64 -15.17
N HIS A 1095 -20.65 -73.79 -15.84
CA HIS A 1095 -21.82 -74.22 -16.61
C HIS A 1095 -22.57 -75.38 -15.92
N PRO A 1096 -23.87 -75.24 -15.59
CA PRO A 1096 -24.66 -76.35 -15.07
C PRO A 1096 -25.00 -77.37 -16.18
N ARG A 1097 -25.12 -78.64 -15.80
CA ARG A 1097 -25.46 -79.80 -16.62
C ARG A 1097 -26.48 -80.69 -15.91
N PHE A 1098 -27.65 -80.13 -15.59
CA PHE A 1098 -28.80 -80.87 -15.05
C PHE A 1098 -29.09 -82.14 -15.86
N GLN A 1099 -28.85 -83.30 -15.24
CA GLN A 1099 -29.29 -84.61 -15.72
C GLN A 1099 -30.59 -85.01 -15.01
N ASP A 1100 -31.39 -85.86 -15.65
CA ASP A 1100 -32.82 -86.04 -15.35
C ASP A 1100 -33.14 -86.20 -13.86
N GLY A 1101 -34.06 -85.36 -13.39
CA GLY A 1101 -34.65 -85.41 -12.05
C GLY A 1101 -33.96 -84.58 -10.97
N ASN A 1102 -32.69 -84.17 -11.14
CA ASN A 1102 -31.98 -83.43 -10.09
C ASN A 1102 -32.14 -81.90 -10.23
N LYS A 1103 -32.63 -81.24 -9.18
CA LYS A 1103 -32.98 -79.78 -9.21
C LYS A 1103 -31.87 -78.84 -8.71
N GLY A 1104 -30.77 -79.37 -8.19
CA GLY A 1104 -29.64 -78.60 -7.70
C GLY A 1104 -28.31 -79.23 -8.10
N GLU A 1105 -27.33 -78.39 -8.41
CA GLU A 1105 -26.02 -78.79 -8.91
C GLU A 1105 -24.91 -77.89 -8.34
N LEU A 1106 -23.71 -78.46 -8.17
CA LEU A 1106 -22.49 -77.74 -7.81
C LEU A 1106 -21.46 -77.94 -8.93
N ALA A 1107 -21.01 -76.85 -9.55
CA ALA A 1107 -19.92 -76.85 -10.50
C ALA A 1107 -18.67 -76.23 -9.88
N MET A 1108 -17.49 -76.65 -10.34
CA MET A 1108 -16.22 -75.97 -10.09
C MET A 1108 -15.54 -75.71 -11.42
N ALA A 1109 -14.92 -74.53 -11.57
CA ALA A 1109 -14.23 -74.11 -12.78
C ALA A 1109 -12.96 -73.34 -12.42
N TYR A 1110 -11.94 -73.46 -13.28
CA TYR A 1110 -10.64 -72.81 -13.11
C TYR A 1110 -10.40 -71.87 -14.30
N GLY A 1111 -9.89 -70.68 -14.03
CA GLY A 1111 -9.63 -69.65 -15.02
C GLY A 1111 -8.27 -68.99 -14.80
N GLY A 1112 -7.65 -68.58 -15.90
CA GLY A 1112 -6.39 -67.83 -15.89
C GLY A 1112 -6.45 -66.66 -16.86
N TYR A 1113 -5.85 -65.55 -16.46
CA TYR A 1113 -5.78 -64.29 -17.21
C TYR A 1113 -4.56 -63.50 -16.70
N GLY A 1114 -3.83 -62.80 -17.57
CA GLY A 1114 -2.65 -62.01 -17.17
C GLY A 1114 -1.53 -62.79 -16.46
N GLY A 1115 -1.52 -64.12 -16.56
CA GLY A 1115 -0.63 -64.99 -15.77
C GLY A 1115 -1.07 -65.22 -14.31
N LYS A 1116 -2.20 -64.65 -13.87
CA LYS A 1116 -2.85 -64.96 -12.59
C LYS A 1116 -3.79 -66.16 -12.74
N SER A 1117 -4.04 -66.89 -11.66
CA SER A 1117 -4.98 -68.00 -11.62
C SER A 1117 -6.10 -67.82 -10.58
N ALA A 1118 -7.26 -68.41 -10.86
CA ALA A 1118 -8.42 -68.43 -9.97
C ALA A 1118 -9.24 -69.71 -10.10
N LEU A 1119 -9.87 -70.10 -8.99
CA LEU A 1119 -10.79 -71.22 -8.86
C LEU A 1119 -12.15 -70.69 -8.41
N ALA A 1120 -13.21 -71.03 -9.15
CA ALA A 1120 -14.58 -70.67 -8.82
C ALA A 1120 -15.44 -71.89 -8.54
N VAL A 1121 -16.43 -71.71 -7.67
CA VAL A 1121 -17.43 -72.70 -7.28
C VAL A 1121 -18.81 -72.09 -7.49
N GLY A 1122 -19.68 -72.77 -8.24
CA GLY A 1122 -21.02 -72.31 -8.58
C GLY A 1122 -22.09 -73.27 -8.05
N GLY A 1123 -23.00 -72.75 -7.23
CA GLY A 1123 -24.24 -73.44 -6.88
C GLY A 1123 -25.36 -73.02 -7.84
N PHE A 1124 -26.06 -74.00 -8.42
CA PHE A 1124 -27.16 -73.79 -9.35
C PHE A 1124 -28.41 -74.51 -8.84
N TYR A 1125 -29.56 -73.85 -8.90
CA TYR A 1125 -30.84 -74.41 -8.45
C TYR A 1125 -31.98 -74.03 -9.40
N ALA A 1126 -32.58 -75.04 -10.03
CA ALA A 1126 -33.67 -74.90 -11.00
C ALA A 1126 -34.98 -75.47 -10.42
N PRO A 1127 -35.86 -74.65 -9.81
CA PRO A 1127 -37.14 -75.12 -9.31
C PRO A 1127 -38.07 -75.65 -10.43
N ASN A 1128 -37.93 -75.13 -11.66
CA ASN A 1128 -38.62 -75.59 -12.87
C ASN A 1128 -37.77 -75.29 -14.13
N GLU A 1129 -38.20 -75.80 -15.28
CA GLU A 1129 -37.49 -75.68 -16.57
C GLU A 1129 -37.29 -74.25 -17.10
N LYS A 1130 -38.03 -73.25 -16.57
CA LYS A 1130 -38.00 -71.87 -17.08
C LYS A 1130 -37.30 -70.86 -16.17
N VAL A 1131 -36.90 -71.24 -14.95
CA VAL A 1131 -36.21 -70.35 -13.99
C VAL A 1131 -35.09 -71.11 -13.28
N MET A 1132 -33.89 -70.54 -13.28
CA MET A 1132 -32.71 -71.05 -12.59
C MET A 1132 -32.07 -69.94 -11.75
N PHE A 1133 -31.76 -70.24 -10.49
CA PHE A 1133 -30.95 -69.41 -9.61
C PHE A 1133 -29.50 -69.89 -9.66
N SER A 1134 -28.54 -68.95 -9.69
CA SER A 1134 -27.11 -69.24 -9.64
C SER A 1134 -26.42 -68.41 -8.56
N LEU A 1135 -25.41 -69.00 -7.91
CA LEU A 1135 -24.56 -68.36 -6.91
C LEU A 1135 -23.11 -68.78 -7.17
N GLY A 1136 -22.31 -67.90 -7.75
CA GLY A 1136 -20.88 -68.12 -7.98
C GLY A 1136 -20.01 -67.50 -6.88
N LEU A 1137 -18.97 -68.21 -6.46
CA LEU A 1137 -17.92 -67.72 -5.57
C LEU A 1137 -16.54 -68.10 -6.15
N GLY A 1138 -15.78 -67.09 -6.58
CA GLY A 1138 -14.39 -67.21 -7.05
C GLY A 1138 -13.39 -66.82 -5.97
N ILE A 1139 -12.28 -67.58 -5.89
CA ILE A 1139 -11.08 -67.19 -5.15
C ILE A 1139 -9.87 -67.23 -6.09
N SER A 1140 -8.97 -66.28 -5.94
CA SER A 1140 -7.72 -66.20 -6.69
C SER A 1140 -6.53 -66.72 -5.89
N GLU A 1141 -5.44 -67.03 -6.59
CA GLU A 1141 -4.16 -67.43 -5.99
C GLU A 1141 -3.58 -66.35 -5.04
N GLY A 1142 -3.89 -65.07 -5.30
CA GLY A 1142 -3.56 -63.94 -4.41
C GLY A 1142 -4.53 -63.74 -3.23
N GLY A 1143 -5.56 -64.58 -3.06
CA GLY A 1143 -6.53 -64.51 -1.97
C GLY A 1143 -7.70 -63.56 -2.17
N SER A 1144 -7.70 -62.71 -3.22
CA SER A 1144 -8.83 -61.87 -3.63
C SER A 1144 -10.02 -62.75 -4.06
N LYS A 1145 -11.24 -62.28 -3.74
CA LYS A 1145 -12.49 -63.05 -3.84
C LYS A 1145 -13.54 -62.29 -4.64
N MET A 1146 -14.35 -63.01 -5.40
CA MET A 1146 -15.44 -62.46 -6.20
C MET A 1146 -16.71 -63.28 -5.99
N GLY A 1147 -17.87 -62.63 -5.90
CA GLY A 1147 -19.17 -63.29 -5.80
C GLY A 1147 -20.11 -62.83 -6.91
N ASN A 1148 -20.94 -63.75 -7.42
CA ASN A 1148 -22.09 -63.39 -8.25
C ASN A 1148 -23.35 -64.10 -7.72
N PHE A 1149 -24.51 -63.48 -7.94
CA PHE A 1149 -25.81 -64.10 -7.77
C PHE A 1149 -26.64 -63.74 -9.01
N GLY A 1150 -27.23 -64.74 -9.66
CA GLY A 1150 -27.96 -64.59 -10.91
C GLY A 1150 -29.32 -65.29 -10.89
N VAL A 1151 -30.25 -64.76 -11.69
CA VAL A 1151 -31.54 -65.40 -11.95
C VAL A 1151 -31.73 -65.48 -13.46
N ASN A 1152 -31.58 -66.68 -14.01
CA ASN A 1152 -31.65 -66.95 -15.43
C ASN A 1152 -33.06 -67.43 -15.80
N PHE A 1153 -33.68 -66.76 -16.77
CA PHE A 1153 -35.00 -67.09 -17.29
C PHE A 1153 -34.90 -67.69 -18.70
N ALA A 1154 -35.55 -68.82 -18.94
CA ALA A 1154 -35.60 -69.41 -20.28
C ALA A 1154 -36.64 -68.68 -21.15
N LEU A 1155 -36.17 -67.77 -22.00
CA LEU A 1155 -37.00 -67.15 -23.04
C LEU A 1155 -37.27 -68.16 -24.16
N ASP A 1156 -38.54 -68.27 -24.55
CA ASP A 1156 -39.03 -69.36 -25.40
C ASP A 1156 -38.55 -69.22 -26.86
N ARG A 1157 -38.15 -70.34 -27.49
CA ARG A 1157 -37.42 -70.34 -28.77
C ARG A 1157 -38.35 -70.37 -29.98
N SER A 1158 -39.29 -69.42 -30.03
CA SER A 1158 -40.29 -69.36 -31.10
C SER A 1158 -39.72 -68.91 -32.45
N ARG A 1159 -40.20 -69.54 -33.52
CA ARG A 1159 -40.04 -69.09 -34.92
C ARG A 1159 -41.28 -68.28 -35.37
N ASP A 1160 -41.10 -67.53 -36.46
CA ASP A 1160 -42.11 -66.87 -37.30
C ASP A 1160 -42.84 -65.60 -36.79
N ARG A 1161 -42.57 -64.51 -37.53
CA ARG A 1161 -43.51 -63.52 -38.12
C ARG A 1161 -44.10 -62.34 -37.30
N LYS A 1162 -43.68 -61.15 -37.77
CA LYS A 1162 -44.50 -59.96 -38.18
C LYS A 1162 -45.28 -59.15 -37.11
N ALA A 1163 -44.65 -58.04 -36.73
CA ALA A 1163 -45.06 -56.63 -36.99
C ALA A 1163 -46.43 -56.07 -36.53
N GLU A 1164 -46.33 -54.83 -35.99
CA GLU A 1164 -47.39 -53.82 -35.81
C GLU A 1164 -48.43 -54.04 -34.67
N PRO A 1165 -48.98 -52.96 -34.04
CA PRO A 1165 -48.70 -52.77 -32.62
C PRO A 1165 -49.93 -52.48 -31.72
N ARG A 1166 -49.68 -52.41 -30.40
CA ARG A 1166 -50.43 -51.79 -29.26
C ARG A 1166 -50.20 -52.62 -27.99
N ASP A 1167 -50.26 -52.10 -26.76
CA ASP A 1167 -50.45 -50.73 -26.25
C ASP A 1167 -49.48 -50.48 -25.05
N ILE A 1168 -49.03 -49.24 -24.85
CA ILE A 1168 -48.13 -48.88 -23.72
C ILE A 1168 -48.96 -48.33 -22.55
N ILE A 1169 -49.29 -49.19 -21.58
CA ILE A 1169 -49.76 -48.79 -20.24
C ILE A 1169 -49.21 -49.79 -19.21
N TYR A 1170 -48.20 -49.39 -18.42
CA TYR A 1170 -47.94 -49.80 -17.01
C TYR A 1170 -46.52 -49.40 -16.52
N THR A 1171 -46.17 -48.11 -16.48
CA THR A 1171 -44.83 -47.67 -16.01
C THR A 1171 -44.78 -46.39 -15.15
N ARG A 1172 -45.89 -45.78 -14.73
CA ARG A 1172 -45.86 -44.62 -13.80
C ARG A 1172 -45.78 -45.00 -12.32
N LYS A 1173 -46.69 -45.86 -11.86
CA LYS A 1173 -46.92 -46.10 -10.41
C LYS A 1173 -45.73 -46.74 -9.66
N GLU A 1174 -44.81 -47.41 -10.35
CA GLU A 1174 -43.60 -47.97 -9.74
C GLU A 1174 -42.42 -46.98 -9.75
N VAL A 1175 -42.33 -46.12 -10.76
CA VAL A 1175 -41.31 -45.07 -10.84
C VAL A 1175 -41.56 -43.98 -9.79
N ASP A 1176 -42.81 -43.52 -9.66
CA ASP A 1176 -43.20 -42.49 -8.69
C ASP A 1176 -42.90 -42.95 -7.24
N ASN A 1177 -43.14 -44.23 -6.93
CA ASN A 1177 -42.81 -44.83 -5.63
C ASN A 1177 -41.29 -44.95 -5.39
N SER A 1178 -40.50 -45.24 -6.43
CA SER A 1178 -39.04 -45.31 -6.32
C SER A 1178 -38.41 -43.93 -6.07
N LEU A 1179 -38.98 -42.87 -6.64
CA LEU A 1179 -38.48 -41.51 -6.50
C LEU A 1179 -38.75 -40.95 -5.09
N ALA A 1180 -39.97 -41.14 -4.56
CA ALA A 1180 -40.31 -40.76 -3.19
C ALA A 1180 -39.41 -41.42 -2.13
N ALA A 1181 -39.04 -42.70 -2.34
CA ALA A 1181 -38.12 -43.43 -1.46
C ALA A 1181 -36.65 -42.97 -1.56
N GLN A 1182 -36.29 -42.18 -2.59
CA GLN A 1182 -34.98 -41.51 -2.66
C GLN A 1182 -35.02 -40.15 -1.96
N ASP A 1183 -36.11 -39.37 -2.11
CA ASP A 1183 -36.25 -38.07 -1.45
C ASP A 1183 -36.24 -38.16 0.08
N GLU A 1184 -36.95 -39.14 0.69
CA GLU A 1184 -36.85 -39.38 2.15
C GLU A 1184 -35.41 -39.71 2.59
N LYS A 1185 -34.64 -40.39 1.73
CA LYS A 1185 -33.27 -40.79 2.01
C LYS A 1185 -32.29 -39.62 1.90
N ILE A 1186 -32.57 -38.66 1.01
CA ILE A 1186 -31.83 -37.40 0.87
C ILE A 1186 -32.14 -36.47 2.05
N GLN A 1187 -33.40 -36.34 2.45
CA GLN A 1187 -33.83 -35.61 3.65
C GLN A 1187 -33.12 -36.15 4.92
N LEU A 1188 -33.07 -37.47 5.09
CA LEU A 1188 -32.40 -38.11 6.23
C LEU A 1188 -30.88 -37.91 6.23
N LEU A 1189 -30.25 -37.78 5.06
CA LEU A 1189 -28.84 -37.42 4.94
C LEU A 1189 -28.60 -35.93 5.28
N LEU A 1190 -29.44 -35.02 4.79
CA LEU A 1190 -29.34 -33.59 5.08
C LEU A 1190 -29.44 -33.31 6.59
N ALA A 1191 -30.41 -33.92 7.26
CA ALA A 1191 -30.58 -33.79 8.70
C ALA A 1191 -29.35 -34.27 9.49
N LYS A 1192 -28.69 -35.35 9.04
CA LYS A 1192 -27.42 -35.82 9.64
C LYS A 1192 -26.25 -34.87 9.40
N VAL A 1193 -26.18 -34.23 8.23
CA VAL A 1193 -25.13 -33.23 7.94
C VAL A 1193 -25.32 -31.97 8.79
N GLU A 1194 -26.57 -31.51 9.00
CA GLU A 1194 -26.85 -30.44 9.97
C GLU A 1194 -26.48 -30.84 11.41
N GLU A 1195 -26.78 -32.07 11.83
CA GLU A 1195 -26.44 -32.58 13.15
C GLU A 1195 -24.92 -32.62 13.37
N GLN A 1196 -24.15 -33.15 12.42
CA GLN A 1196 -22.68 -33.10 12.46
C GLN A 1196 -22.12 -31.67 12.40
N SER A 1197 -22.73 -30.77 11.63
CA SER A 1197 -22.31 -29.36 11.61
C SER A 1197 -22.52 -28.68 12.97
N ARG A 1198 -23.60 -29.01 13.69
CA ARG A 1198 -23.87 -28.50 15.04
C ARG A 1198 -22.94 -29.13 16.09
N GLU A 1199 -22.54 -30.39 15.94
CA GLU A 1199 -21.50 -30.97 16.80
C GLU A 1199 -20.12 -30.32 16.57
N MET A 1200 -19.70 -30.11 15.32
CA MET A 1200 -18.44 -29.42 15.02
C MET A 1200 -18.42 -27.98 15.52
N GLU A 1201 -19.52 -27.24 15.36
CA GLU A 1201 -19.62 -25.87 15.89
C GLU A 1201 -19.58 -25.85 17.43
N LYS A 1202 -20.15 -26.86 18.09
CA LYS A 1202 -20.10 -27.02 19.55
C LYS A 1202 -18.70 -27.38 20.04
N GLN A 1203 -17.99 -28.29 19.35
CA GLN A 1203 -16.59 -28.60 19.60
C GLN A 1203 -15.69 -27.37 19.38
N SER A 1204 -15.96 -26.56 18.36
CA SER A 1204 -15.20 -25.32 18.11
C SER A 1204 -15.33 -24.34 19.28
N ARG A 1205 -16.55 -24.13 19.81
CA ARG A 1205 -16.77 -23.30 21.01
C ARG A 1205 -16.14 -23.90 22.27
N GLU A 1206 -16.10 -25.22 22.39
CA GLU A 1206 -15.44 -25.92 23.51
C GLU A 1206 -13.91 -25.79 23.46
N ILE A 1207 -13.31 -25.84 22.26
CA ILE A 1207 -11.90 -25.53 22.01
C ILE A 1207 -11.58 -24.05 22.30
N GLU A 1208 -12.48 -23.13 21.94
CA GLU A 1208 -12.33 -21.69 22.22
C GLU A 1208 -12.42 -21.39 23.73
N TYR A 1209 -13.36 -22.04 24.43
CA TYR A 1209 -13.48 -21.97 25.89
C TYR A 1209 -12.25 -22.58 26.61
N LEU A 1210 -11.69 -23.68 26.08
CA LEU A 1210 -10.45 -24.28 26.60
C LEU A 1210 -9.24 -23.38 26.36
N ARG A 1211 -9.12 -22.70 25.21
CA ARG A 1211 -8.09 -21.68 24.96
C ARG A 1211 -8.19 -20.53 25.97
N ALA A 1212 -9.39 -20.02 26.22
CA ALA A 1212 -9.65 -18.97 27.21
C ALA A 1212 -9.37 -19.38 28.68
N GLN A 1213 -9.18 -20.68 28.96
CA GLN A 1213 -8.68 -21.17 30.26
C GLN A 1213 -7.16 -21.37 30.31
N VAL A 1214 -6.47 -21.37 29.16
CA VAL A 1214 -5.00 -21.51 29.07
C VAL A 1214 -4.29 -20.15 29.05
N GLU A 1215 -4.98 -19.07 28.70
CA GLU A 1215 -4.49 -17.68 28.78
C GLU A 1215 -4.77 -17.01 30.15
N LYS A 1216 -4.83 -17.80 31.24
CA LYS A 1216 -5.15 -17.34 32.60
C LYS A 1216 -4.31 -18.00 33.70
#